data_AF-A0A942UY35-F1
#
_entry.id   AF-A0A942UY35-F1
#
_cell.length_a   1.000
_cell.length_b   1.000
_cell.length_c   1.000
_cell.angle_alpha   90.00
_cell.angle_beta   90.00
_cell.angle_gamma   90.00
#
_symmetry.space_group_name_H-M   'P 1'
#
loop_
_entity.id
_entity.type
_entity.pdbx_description
1 polymer ?
#
loop_
_entity_poly.entity_id
_entity_poly.type
_entity_poly.pdbx_seq_one_letter_code
_entity_poly.pdbx_strand_id
1 'polypeptide(L)'
;MIEKRRYKNIYNILGKEFPQSIKLLFIYGGGILILISLLILHVSQGRVDLSFSVIYEAIFFPKDILEHHLVRQMRLPRSVIGIIGGGALATSGALLQSLTRNPLSSATTLGINAGSYLMVIVVAVFSPSIFAGYSLVPSLVGGVLAAIGVYLISGGPRSTPIQMTLAGTAISLVLASITGTLQLFFENETAGLFLWGSGTLIQNDWNGIQFSFGWIMLALAISIIMSHKFDLLELGDDIATSLGQKVLLIRFTGLALAVFLSAITVSVIGPIGFVGIIAPHLIKLMGFKKHRILLSASFLWGGIILLGADVLARGLFGKAGELPVGSFTAMIGAPWLIWLAYRIGKKQNQTNNSSKTSVGTNLFDYSYYKILIALIGLIIIFVLFGLSMGASNIKIVEVIKVLIGNGNDFSKNIILNVRLPRIIVALLAGGALAVSGLLLQGVLRNPLGDPSILGVSPGAGLGALIFLLFWPDQPIELLPLAAFSGALIASSIIYLIAWRSNFKPSMLALIGIAVSAFCSAGIQILVSTAKLGVTVALTWLAGSTYAKGWAELGNLIAWPLILIPIAWIIAPQLDTLALGDDMASSLGIQVKKTRLFISLIGVSLAASAVSIVGTVGFVGLLAPHGARMLTNSNHRKLVVLTSLLGGMLLVFADLIGRTIFIPKEIPSGLIVAILGAPYFIWLMRNSKKIR
;
A
#
# COMPACT_ATOMS: atom_id res chain seq x y z
N MET A 1 39.55 -14.81 -2.75
CA MET A 1 39.55 -14.79 -4.24
C MET A 1 38.89 -16.02 -4.88
N ILE A 2 38.65 -17.10 -4.13
CA ILE A 2 38.09 -18.38 -4.64
C ILE A 2 36.54 -18.41 -4.63
N GLU A 3 35.88 -17.61 -3.80
CA GLU A 3 34.40 -17.49 -3.77
C GLU A 3 33.78 -16.68 -4.92
N LYS A 4 34.56 -15.84 -5.61
CA LYS A 4 34.10 -15.08 -6.79
C LYS A 4 33.90 -15.95 -8.03
N ARG A 5 34.42 -17.19 -8.06
CA ARG A 5 34.33 -18.10 -9.21
C ARG A 5 33.03 -18.91 -9.25
N ARG A 6 32.41 -19.24 -8.11
CA ARG A 6 31.15 -20.04 -8.09
C ARG A 6 29.91 -19.24 -8.50
N TYR A 7 29.83 -17.95 -8.21
CA TYR A 7 28.75 -17.08 -8.71
C TYR A 7 28.86 -16.71 -10.19
N LYS A 8 30.03 -16.94 -10.81
CA LYS A 8 30.24 -16.71 -12.24
C LYS A 8 29.68 -17.85 -13.11
N ASN A 9 29.46 -19.04 -12.54
CA ASN A 9 29.01 -20.21 -13.30
C ASN A 9 27.52 -20.19 -13.68
N ILE A 10 26.63 -19.61 -12.87
CA ILE A 10 25.22 -19.45 -13.30
C ILE A 10 25.11 -18.37 -14.39
N TYR A 11 25.97 -17.34 -14.34
CA TYR A 11 26.06 -16.33 -15.39
C TYR A 11 26.65 -16.89 -16.69
N ASN A 12 27.52 -17.89 -16.64
CA ASN A 12 28.04 -18.55 -17.85
C ASN A 12 27.07 -19.58 -18.45
N ILE A 13 26.13 -20.13 -17.66
CA ILE A 13 25.10 -21.04 -18.18
C ILE A 13 23.95 -20.25 -18.85
N LEU A 14 23.62 -19.05 -18.34
CA LEU A 14 22.60 -18.16 -18.92
C LEU A 14 23.18 -17.05 -19.84
N GLY A 15 24.50 -16.89 -19.87
CA GLY A 15 25.21 -15.79 -20.54
C GLY A 15 26.12 -16.22 -21.69
N LYS A 16 26.02 -17.47 -22.19
CA LYS A 16 26.30 -17.67 -23.62
C LYS A 16 25.32 -16.77 -24.36
N GLU A 17 25.81 -15.81 -25.13
CA GLU A 17 25.00 -14.92 -25.95
C GLU A 17 24.27 -15.75 -27.00
N PHE A 18 23.16 -16.36 -26.61
CA PHE A 18 22.23 -16.93 -27.55
C PHE A 18 21.88 -15.84 -28.57
N PRO A 19 21.93 -16.15 -29.88
CA PRO A 19 21.40 -15.30 -30.92
C PRO A 19 20.05 -14.70 -30.51
N GLN A 20 19.80 -13.44 -30.88
CA GLN A 20 18.52 -12.78 -30.59
C GLN A 20 17.32 -13.61 -31.02
N SER A 21 17.44 -14.38 -32.12
CA SER A 21 16.45 -15.33 -32.61
C SER A 21 16.11 -16.43 -31.61
N ILE A 22 17.11 -17.03 -30.95
CA ILE A 22 16.91 -18.07 -29.94
C ILE A 22 16.25 -17.48 -28.68
N LYS A 23 16.65 -16.27 -28.28
CA LYS A 23 16.00 -15.58 -27.15
C LYS A 23 14.52 -15.26 -27.44
N LEU A 24 14.20 -14.86 -28.67
CA LEU A 24 12.81 -14.66 -29.12
C LEU A 24 12.02 -15.97 -29.12
N LEU A 25 12.63 -17.07 -29.56
CA LEU A 25 12.01 -18.40 -29.52
C LEU A 25 11.68 -18.83 -28.09
N PHE A 26 12.58 -18.59 -27.12
CA PHE A 26 12.28 -18.88 -25.71
C PHE A 26 11.17 -18.00 -25.14
N ILE A 27 11.15 -16.71 -25.49
CA ILE A 27 10.13 -15.77 -24.98
C ILE A 27 8.75 -16.12 -25.51
N TYR A 28 8.62 -16.28 -26.83
CA TYR A 28 7.32 -16.50 -27.47
C TYR A 28 6.97 -17.98 -27.52
N GLY A 29 7.85 -18.83 -28.07
CA GLY A 29 7.59 -20.27 -28.16
C GLY A 29 7.50 -20.92 -26.77
N GLY A 30 8.49 -20.70 -25.91
CA GLY A 30 8.46 -21.19 -24.53
C GLY A 30 7.30 -20.60 -23.72
N GLY A 31 7.04 -19.29 -23.86
CA GLY A 31 5.92 -18.64 -23.18
C GLY A 31 4.55 -19.15 -23.63
N ILE A 32 4.33 -19.37 -24.93
CA ILE A 32 3.08 -19.95 -25.46
C ILE A 32 2.89 -21.37 -24.95
N LEU A 33 3.94 -22.20 -24.94
CA LEU A 33 3.85 -23.57 -24.40
C LEU A 33 3.45 -23.56 -22.92
N ILE A 34 4.11 -22.72 -22.10
CA ILE A 34 3.75 -22.56 -20.68
C ILE A 34 2.31 -22.09 -20.53
N LEU A 35 1.87 -21.12 -21.33
CA LEU A 35 0.52 -20.59 -21.29
C LEU A 35 -0.53 -21.67 -21.61
N ILE A 36 -0.28 -22.49 -22.64
CA ILE A 36 -1.15 -23.62 -23.01
C ILE A 36 -1.19 -24.65 -21.88
N SER A 37 -0.03 -25.02 -21.31
CA SER A 37 0.02 -25.95 -20.18
C SER A 37 -0.76 -25.42 -18.96
N LEU A 38 -0.60 -24.13 -18.64
CA LEU A 38 -1.34 -23.49 -17.56
C LEU A 38 -2.84 -23.43 -17.85
N LEU A 39 -3.24 -23.17 -19.10
CA LEU A 39 -4.64 -23.16 -19.50
C LEU A 39 -5.29 -24.54 -19.34
N ILE A 40 -4.60 -25.61 -19.76
CA ILE A 40 -5.07 -26.99 -19.57
C ILE A 40 -5.23 -27.30 -18.08
N LEU A 41 -4.21 -26.99 -17.26
CA LEU A 41 -4.26 -27.19 -15.81
C LEU A 41 -5.36 -26.37 -15.14
N HIS A 42 -5.56 -25.14 -15.58
CA HIS A 42 -6.56 -24.24 -15.02
C HIS A 42 -7.98 -24.72 -15.31
N VAL A 43 -8.25 -25.13 -16.55
CA VAL A 43 -9.56 -25.66 -16.94
C VAL A 43 -9.82 -27.02 -16.28
N SER A 44 -8.79 -27.82 -16.00
CA SER A 44 -8.95 -29.08 -15.27
C SER A 44 -9.23 -28.89 -13.78
N GLN A 45 -8.69 -27.83 -13.17
CA GLN A 45 -8.96 -27.51 -11.77
C GLN A 45 -10.40 -27.03 -11.55
N GLY A 46 -10.99 -27.36 -10.40
CA GLY A 46 -12.32 -26.89 -9.99
C GLY A 46 -12.81 -27.56 -8.72
N ARG A 47 -13.96 -27.11 -8.20
CA ARG A 47 -14.64 -27.80 -7.08
C ARG A 47 -15.26 -29.13 -7.50
N VAL A 48 -15.63 -29.23 -8.78
CA VAL A 48 -16.13 -30.45 -9.40
C VAL A 48 -14.96 -31.08 -10.16
N ASP A 49 -14.57 -32.29 -9.80
CA ASP A 49 -13.56 -33.02 -10.55
C ASP A 49 -14.17 -33.45 -11.90
N LEU A 50 -13.58 -32.98 -13.00
CA LEU A 50 -14.01 -33.31 -14.35
C LEU A 50 -12.89 -34.11 -15.05
N SER A 51 -13.28 -35.16 -15.76
CA SER A 51 -12.33 -35.92 -16.58
C SER A 51 -11.88 -35.08 -17.79
N PHE A 52 -10.68 -35.37 -18.29
CA PHE A 52 -10.15 -34.67 -19.46
C PHE A 52 -11.02 -34.85 -20.71
N SER A 53 -11.69 -35.99 -20.86
CA SER A 53 -12.62 -36.24 -21.97
C SER A 53 -13.82 -35.29 -21.93
N VAL A 54 -14.41 -35.06 -20.77
CA VAL A 54 -15.54 -34.13 -20.60
C VAL A 54 -15.11 -32.70 -20.92
N ILE A 55 -13.91 -32.29 -20.52
CA ILE A 55 -13.39 -30.95 -20.86
C ILE A 55 -13.19 -30.80 -22.37
N TYR A 56 -12.64 -31.83 -23.02
CA TYR A 56 -12.45 -31.84 -24.46
C TYR A 56 -13.78 -31.79 -25.22
N GLU A 57 -14.75 -32.63 -24.83
CA GLU A 57 -16.11 -32.61 -25.39
C GLU A 57 -16.80 -31.27 -25.16
N ALA A 58 -16.69 -30.69 -23.96
CA ALA A 58 -17.28 -29.39 -23.66
C ALA A 58 -16.77 -28.26 -24.56
N ILE A 59 -15.51 -28.34 -25.02
CA ILE A 59 -14.90 -27.31 -25.87
C ILE A 59 -15.28 -27.50 -27.34
N PHE A 60 -15.17 -28.73 -27.86
CA PHE A 60 -15.29 -29.00 -29.30
C PHE A 60 -16.65 -29.56 -29.72
N PHE A 61 -17.35 -30.27 -28.84
CA PHE A 61 -18.63 -30.95 -29.10
C PHE A 61 -19.65 -30.68 -27.99
N PRO A 62 -20.08 -29.41 -27.83
CA PRO A 62 -20.88 -29.01 -26.68
C PRO A 62 -22.28 -29.63 -26.69
N LYS A 63 -22.55 -30.44 -25.66
CA LYS A 63 -23.90 -30.89 -25.24
C LYS A 63 -24.48 -29.99 -24.13
N ASP A 64 -25.80 -29.93 -24.02
CA ASP A 64 -26.53 -29.20 -22.96
C ASP A 64 -26.56 -30.00 -21.64
N ILE A 65 -25.38 -30.19 -21.05
CA ILE A 65 -25.19 -30.82 -19.75
C ILE A 65 -24.44 -29.90 -18.80
N LEU A 66 -24.72 -30.02 -17.50
CA LEU A 66 -24.20 -29.11 -16.48
C LEU A 66 -22.66 -29.02 -16.47
N GLU A 67 -21.98 -30.14 -16.68
CA GLU A 67 -20.50 -30.20 -16.75
C GLU A 67 -19.94 -29.37 -17.91
N HIS A 68 -20.56 -29.45 -19.09
CA HIS A 68 -20.18 -28.64 -20.23
C HIS A 68 -20.46 -27.15 -20.00
N HIS A 69 -21.59 -26.82 -19.37
CA HIS A 69 -21.88 -25.43 -18.98
C HIS A 69 -20.85 -24.91 -17.97
N LEU A 70 -20.44 -25.70 -16.98
CA LEU A 70 -19.39 -25.31 -16.03
C LEU A 70 -18.06 -24.99 -16.74
N VAL A 71 -17.64 -25.84 -17.67
CA VAL A 71 -16.41 -25.61 -18.44
C VAL A 71 -16.55 -24.35 -19.30
N ARG A 72 -17.64 -24.21 -20.05
CA ARG A 72 -17.81 -23.14 -21.04
C ARG A 72 -18.18 -21.78 -20.44
N GLN A 73 -18.93 -21.74 -19.34
CA GLN A 73 -19.46 -20.50 -18.76
C GLN A 73 -18.72 -20.03 -17.51
N MET A 74 -18.01 -20.92 -16.80
CA MET A 74 -17.29 -20.55 -15.57
C MET A 74 -15.77 -20.71 -15.72
N ARG A 75 -15.28 -21.85 -16.24
CA ARG A 75 -13.83 -22.14 -16.28
C ARG A 75 -13.13 -21.39 -17.41
N LEU A 76 -13.60 -21.53 -18.65
CA LEU A 76 -13.00 -20.87 -19.81
C LEU A 76 -13.00 -19.34 -19.68
N PRO A 77 -14.09 -18.67 -19.28
CA PRO A 77 -14.05 -17.23 -19.05
C PRO A 77 -13.00 -16.83 -18.01
N ARG A 78 -12.93 -17.53 -16.88
CA ARG A 78 -11.90 -17.28 -15.85
C ARG A 78 -10.47 -17.44 -16.39
N SER A 79 -10.19 -18.46 -17.21
CA SER A 79 -8.88 -18.62 -17.83
C SER A 79 -8.58 -17.50 -18.81
N VAL A 80 -9.51 -17.20 -19.71
CA VAL A 80 -9.33 -16.20 -20.77
C VAL A 80 -9.15 -14.80 -20.19
N ILE A 81 -9.97 -14.41 -19.20
CA ILE A 81 -9.83 -13.10 -18.54
C ILE A 81 -8.49 -13.01 -17.78
N GLY A 82 -8.00 -14.10 -17.20
CA GLY A 82 -6.67 -14.18 -16.58
C GLY A 82 -5.55 -13.91 -17.58
N ILE A 83 -5.67 -14.41 -18.81
CA ILE A 83 -4.68 -14.19 -19.87
C ILE A 83 -4.72 -12.74 -20.36
N ILE A 84 -5.90 -12.26 -20.80
CA ILE A 84 -6.01 -10.92 -21.40
C ILE A 84 -5.82 -9.82 -20.35
N GLY A 85 -6.33 -10.01 -19.13
CA GLY A 85 -6.17 -9.07 -18.03
C GLY A 85 -4.72 -9.04 -17.53
N GLY A 86 -4.08 -10.20 -17.39
CA GLY A 86 -2.67 -10.28 -17.02
C GLY A 86 -1.79 -9.59 -18.06
N GLY A 87 -2.08 -9.80 -19.35
CA GLY A 87 -1.39 -9.13 -20.43
C GLY A 87 -1.59 -7.62 -20.45
N ALA A 88 -2.83 -7.16 -20.29
CA ALA A 88 -3.16 -5.73 -20.23
C ALA A 88 -2.46 -5.01 -19.08
N LEU A 89 -2.43 -5.60 -17.87
CA LEU A 89 -1.72 -5.06 -16.72
C LEU A 89 -0.20 -5.03 -16.95
N ALA A 90 0.36 -6.04 -17.61
CA ALA A 90 1.78 -6.07 -17.95
C ALA A 90 2.16 -5.02 -19.00
N THR A 91 1.34 -4.83 -20.03
CA THR A 91 1.53 -3.77 -21.04
C THR A 91 1.37 -2.38 -20.43
N SER A 92 0.35 -2.16 -19.59
CA SER A 92 0.19 -0.91 -18.83
C SER A 92 1.43 -0.64 -17.96
N GLY A 93 1.91 -1.63 -17.22
CA GLY A 93 3.14 -1.55 -16.44
C GLY A 93 4.37 -1.22 -17.27
N ALA A 94 4.54 -1.84 -18.44
CA ALA A 94 5.63 -1.55 -19.37
C ALA A 94 5.62 -0.07 -19.80
N LEU A 95 4.45 0.45 -20.21
CA LEU A 95 4.25 1.85 -20.58
C LEU A 95 4.58 2.79 -19.41
N LEU A 96 4.02 2.54 -18.23
CA LEU A 96 4.26 3.36 -17.04
C LEU A 96 5.74 3.38 -16.66
N GLN A 97 6.42 2.24 -16.66
CA GLN A 97 7.85 2.16 -16.36
C GLN A 97 8.69 2.99 -17.32
N SER A 98 8.37 2.95 -18.62
CA SER A 98 9.09 3.71 -19.65
C SER A 98 8.81 5.20 -19.57
N LEU A 99 7.54 5.59 -19.40
CA LEU A 99 7.11 6.99 -19.30
C LEU A 99 7.67 7.70 -18.07
N THR A 100 7.73 6.98 -16.95
CA THR A 100 8.24 7.47 -15.67
C THR A 100 9.75 7.29 -15.48
N ARG A 101 10.39 6.53 -16.38
CA ARG A 101 11.79 6.05 -16.24
C ARG A 101 12.05 5.39 -14.88
N ASN A 102 11.05 4.69 -14.37
CA ASN A 102 11.13 4.03 -13.07
C ASN A 102 10.67 2.57 -13.21
N PRO A 103 11.54 1.57 -12.99
CA PRO A 103 11.17 0.16 -13.12
C PRO A 103 10.14 -0.31 -12.08
N LEU A 104 9.89 0.47 -11.04
CA LEU A 104 8.89 0.17 -9.99
C LEU A 104 7.52 0.81 -10.25
N SER A 105 7.37 1.57 -11.35
CA SER A 105 6.11 2.22 -11.70
C SER A 105 5.05 1.19 -12.10
N SER A 106 3.83 1.35 -11.58
CA SER A 106 2.70 0.46 -11.85
C SER A 106 1.38 1.20 -11.64
N ALA A 107 0.27 0.65 -12.13
CA ALA A 107 -1.02 1.32 -12.06
C ALA A 107 -1.52 1.59 -10.63
N THR A 108 -1.10 0.77 -9.66
CA THR A 108 -1.41 0.97 -8.24
C THR A 108 -0.87 2.30 -7.70
N THR A 109 0.21 2.83 -8.27
CA THR A 109 0.82 4.09 -7.84
C THR A 109 0.12 5.33 -8.40
N LEU A 110 -0.87 5.17 -9.29
CA LEU A 110 -1.65 6.26 -9.91
C LEU A 110 -3.10 6.36 -9.38
N GLY A 111 -3.45 5.68 -8.29
CA GLY A 111 -4.80 5.78 -7.73
C GLY A 111 -5.90 5.02 -8.48
N ILE A 112 -5.59 4.42 -9.63
CA ILE A 112 -6.57 3.78 -10.52
C ILE A 112 -7.35 2.69 -9.79
N ASN A 113 -6.63 1.80 -9.08
CA ASN A 113 -7.25 0.69 -8.37
C ASN A 113 -8.18 1.16 -7.25
N ALA A 114 -7.74 2.16 -6.48
CA ALA A 114 -8.53 2.72 -5.38
C ALA A 114 -9.77 3.45 -5.88
N GLY A 115 -9.67 4.19 -6.99
CA GLY A 115 -10.82 4.85 -7.63
C GLY A 115 -11.83 3.87 -8.21
N SER A 116 -11.36 2.83 -8.88
CA SER A 116 -12.23 1.79 -9.44
C SER A 116 -13.00 1.09 -8.33
N TYR A 117 -12.29 0.70 -7.25
CA TYR A 117 -12.90 0.03 -6.12
C TYR A 117 -13.89 0.89 -5.35
N LEU A 118 -13.54 2.16 -5.08
CA LEU A 118 -14.46 3.08 -4.44
C LEU A 118 -15.76 3.20 -5.24
N MET A 119 -15.69 3.34 -6.57
CA MET A 119 -16.88 3.49 -7.38
C MET A 119 -17.75 2.23 -7.40
N VAL A 120 -17.15 1.04 -7.39
CA VAL A 120 -17.89 -0.22 -7.23
C VAL A 120 -18.67 -0.24 -5.92
N ILE A 121 -18.04 0.18 -4.82
CA ILE A 121 -18.70 0.25 -3.51
C ILE A 121 -19.80 1.32 -3.49
N VAL A 122 -19.52 2.51 -4.01
CA VAL A 122 -20.50 3.61 -4.07
C VAL A 122 -21.74 3.18 -4.84
N VAL A 123 -21.58 2.53 -6.00
CA VAL A 123 -22.72 2.07 -6.80
C VAL A 123 -23.44 0.90 -6.12
N ALA A 124 -22.72 -0.04 -5.49
CA ALA A 124 -23.35 -1.12 -4.73
C ALA A 124 -24.22 -0.60 -3.57
N VAL A 125 -23.76 0.44 -2.86
CA VAL A 125 -24.47 1.02 -1.71
C VAL A 125 -25.62 1.93 -2.14
N PHE A 126 -25.35 2.89 -3.04
CA PHE A 126 -26.31 3.96 -3.35
C PHE A 126 -27.12 3.74 -4.62
N SER A 127 -26.74 2.77 -5.47
CA SER A 127 -27.45 2.48 -6.72
C SER A 127 -27.46 0.98 -7.07
N PRO A 128 -28.12 0.13 -6.27
CA PRO A 128 -28.12 -1.33 -6.47
C PRO A 128 -28.64 -1.77 -7.85
N SER A 129 -29.56 -1.01 -8.45
CA SER A 129 -30.08 -1.26 -9.80
C SER A 129 -28.99 -1.15 -10.88
N ILE A 130 -28.11 -0.16 -10.78
CA ILE A 130 -26.96 0.03 -11.67
C ILE A 130 -25.91 -1.06 -11.40
N PHE A 131 -25.70 -1.41 -10.13
CA PHE A 131 -24.76 -2.46 -9.74
C PHE A 131 -25.10 -3.82 -10.37
N ALA A 132 -26.38 -4.21 -10.34
CA ALA A 132 -26.83 -5.50 -10.85
C ALA A 132 -26.69 -5.67 -12.38
N GLY A 133 -26.72 -4.58 -13.15
CA GLY A 133 -26.67 -4.63 -14.62
C GLY A 133 -25.38 -4.12 -15.26
N TYR A 134 -24.65 -3.19 -14.63
CA TYR A 134 -23.59 -2.42 -15.29
C TYR A 134 -22.35 -2.15 -14.43
N SER A 135 -22.07 -2.92 -13.37
CA SER A 135 -20.97 -2.64 -12.41
C SER A 135 -19.58 -2.37 -13.02
N LEU A 136 -19.30 -2.90 -14.23
CA LEU A 136 -18.05 -2.69 -14.96
C LEU A 136 -17.81 -1.23 -15.38
N VAL A 137 -18.85 -0.53 -15.86
CA VAL A 137 -18.71 0.84 -16.38
C VAL A 137 -18.39 1.85 -15.27
N PRO A 138 -19.12 1.88 -14.13
CA PRO A 138 -18.75 2.72 -12.99
C PRO A 138 -17.33 2.42 -12.49
N SER A 139 -16.93 1.15 -12.41
CA SER A 139 -15.57 0.79 -11.99
C SER A 139 -14.50 1.41 -12.90
N LEU A 140 -14.68 1.32 -14.22
CA LEU A 140 -13.81 1.97 -15.21
C LEU A 140 -13.76 3.50 -15.00
N VAL A 141 -14.93 4.14 -14.86
CA VAL A 141 -15.04 5.60 -14.66
C VAL A 141 -14.32 6.03 -13.38
N GLY A 142 -14.51 5.31 -12.28
CA GLY A 142 -13.83 5.57 -11.01
C GLY A 142 -12.31 5.53 -11.13
N GLY A 143 -11.77 4.53 -11.82
CA GLY A 143 -10.33 4.42 -12.07
C GLY A 143 -9.76 5.56 -12.91
N VAL A 144 -10.47 5.95 -13.97
CA VAL A 144 -10.07 7.07 -14.84
C VAL A 144 -10.14 8.41 -14.09
N LEU A 145 -11.21 8.66 -13.33
CA LEU A 145 -11.36 9.88 -12.53
C LEU A 145 -10.23 10.01 -11.49
N ALA A 146 -9.87 8.91 -10.81
CA ALA A 146 -8.75 8.92 -9.88
C ALA A 146 -7.42 9.27 -10.59
N ALA A 147 -7.15 8.68 -11.75
CA ALA A 147 -5.94 8.99 -12.53
C ALA A 147 -5.89 10.45 -13.01
N ILE A 148 -7.03 11.00 -13.44
CA ILE A 148 -7.15 12.43 -13.79
C ILE A 148 -6.87 13.29 -12.55
N GLY A 149 -7.44 12.93 -11.40
CA GLY A 149 -7.16 13.58 -10.12
C GLY A 149 -5.66 13.61 -9.81
N VAL A 150 -4.97 12.47 -9.95
CA VAL A 150 -3.51 12.37 -9.76
C VAL A 150 -2.76 13.28 -10.74
N TYR A 151 -3.14 13.28 -12.01
CA TYR A 151 -2.50 14.10 -13.04
C TYR A 151 -2.66 15.60 -12.73
N LEU A 152 -3.86 16.06 -12.40
CA LEU A 152 -4.13 17.45 -12.03
C LEU A 152 -3.39 17.85 -10.74
N ILE A 153 -3.43 16.99 -9.73
CA ILE A 153 -2.80 17.25 -8.44
C ILE A 153 -1.27 17.31 -8.55
N SER A 154 -0.65 16.44 -9.34
CA SER A 154 0.80 16.38 -9.50
C SER A 154 1.41 17.54 -10.33
N GLY A 155 0.58 18.42 -10.90
CA GLY A 155 1.03 19.59 -11.68
C GLY A 155 0.81 19.48 -13.19
N GLY A 156 0.01 18.51 -13.63
CA GLY A 156 -0.42 18.34 -15.02
C GLY A 156 0.76 18.20 -15.99
N PRO A 157 0.87 19.02 -17.05
CA PRO A 157 1.94 18.88 -18.05
C PRO A 157 3.37 19.03 -17.50
N ARG A 158 3.53 19.69 -16.34
CA ARG A 158 4.84 19.92 -15.69
C ARG A 158 5.14 18.91 -14.58
N SER A 159 4.30 17.89 -14.39
CA SER A 159 4.46 16.92 -13.31
C SER A 159 5.73 16.09 -13.52
N THR A 160 6.55 15.94 -12.49
CA THR A 160 7.63 14.94 -12.52
C THR A 160 7.10 13.55 -12.17
N PRO A 161 7.73 12.46 -12.65
CA PRO A 161 7.26 11.10 -12.35
C PRO A 161 7.11 10.80 -10.85
N ILE A 162 8.06 11.28 -10.04
CA ILE A 162 8.03 11.11 -8.58
C ILE A 162 6.81 11.82 -7.97
N GLN A 163 6.45 13.01 -8.49
CA GLN A 163 5.26 13.73 -8.02
C GLN A 163 3.97 12.99 -8.37
N MET A 164 3.88 12.40 -9.56
CA MET A 164 2.73 11.59 -9.95
C MET A 164 2.57 10.39 -9.02
N THR A 165 3.67 9.69 -8.70
CA THR A 165 3.59 8.53 -7.80
C THR A 165 3.18 8.91 -6.38
N LEU A 166 3.69 10.04 -5.85
CA LEU A 166 3.36 10.48 -4.50
C LEU A 166 1.92 11.02 -4.40
N ALA A 167 1.49 11.82 -5.39
CA ALA A 167 0.11 12.27 -5.50
C ALA A 167 -0.85 11.07 -5.64
N GLY A 168 -0.46 10.06 -6.42
CA GLY A 168 -1.23 8.83 -6.57
C GLY A 168 -1.31 8.01 -5.29
N THR A 169 -0.22 7.84 -4.54
CA THR A 169 -0.29 7.18 -3.23
C THR A 169 -1.19 7.94 -2.25
N ALA A 170 -1.14 9.28 -2.24
CA ALA A 170 -1.99 10.09 -1.38
C ALA A 170 -3.48 9.96 -1.77
N ILE A 171 -3.81 10.07 -3.05
CA ILE A 171 -5.18 9.87 -3.54
C ILE A 171 -5.67 8.44 -3.25
N SER A 172 -4.85 7.42 -3.51
CA SER A 172 -5.19 6.03 -3.18
C SER A 172 -5.60 5.86 -1.74
N LEU A 173 -4.89 6.52 -0.81
CA LEU A 173 -5.15 6.40 0.61
C LEU A 173 -6.44 7.11 1.03
N VAL A 174 -6.76 8.27 0.45
CA VAL A 174 -8.06 8.93 0.67
C VAL A 174 -9.19 8.04 0.19
N LEU A 175 -9.10 7.56 -1.06
CA LEU A 175 -10.14 6.75 -1.67
C LEU A 175 -10.31 5.41 -0.92
N ALA A 176 -9.22 4.77 -0.50
CA ALA A 176 -9.25 3.57 0.34
C ALA A 176 -9.87 3.82 1.72
N SER A 177 -9.66 5.02 2.29
CA SER A 177 -10.26 5.35 3.59
C SER A 177 -11.76 5.54 3.50
N ILE A 178 -12.23 6.22 2.45
CA ILE A 178 -13.67 6.37 2.16
C ILE A 178 -14.28 4.99 1.86
N THR A 179 -13.60 4.17 1.06
CA THR A 179 -13.98 2.78 0.76
C THR A 179 -14.16 1.99 2.06
N GLY A 180 -13.17 2.00 2.96
CA GLY A 180 -13.24 1.30 4.24
C GLY A 180 -14.37 1.82 5.14
N THR A 181 -14.63 3.13 5.17
CA THR A 181 -15.78 3.69 5.91
C THR A 181 -17.11 3.18 5.36
N LEU A 182 -17.29 3.17 4.03
CA LEU A 182 -18.51 2.65 3.42
C LEU A 182 -18.70 1.16 3.69
N GLN A 183 -17.64 0.35 3.65
CA GLN A 183 -17.72 -1.08 3.97
C GLN A 183 -18.15 -1.34 5.41
N LEU A 184 -17.62 -0.58 6.36
CA LEU A 184 -18.00 -0.73 7.77
C LEU A 184 -19.42 -0.25 8.04
N PHE A 185 -19.92 0.73 7.28
CA PHE A 185 -21.25 1.29 7.50
C PHE A 185 -22.36 0.49 6.80
N PHE A 186 -22.03 -0.12 5.67
CA PHE A 186 -22.93 -0.84 4.78
C PHE A 186 -22.41 -2.27 4.55
N GLU A 187 -22.23 -3.02 5.64
CA GLU A 187 -21.66 -4.37 5.61
C GLU A 187 -22.47 -5.33 4.71
N ASN A 188 -23.79 -5.24 4.77
CA ASN A 188 -24.69 -6.12 4.01
C ASN A 188 -24.63 -5.82 2.51
N GLU A 189 -24.61 -4.55 2.14
CA GLU A 189 -24.57 -4.06 0.76
C GLU A 189 -23.19 -4.27 0.13
N THR A 190 -22.14 -4.29 0.95
CA THR A 190 -20.76 -4.49 0.50
C THR A 190 -20.26 -5.93 0.69
N ALA A 191 -21.14 -6.84 1.08
CA ALA A 191 -20.82 -8.25 1.24
C ALA A 191 -20.23 -8.84 -0.05
N GLY A 192 -19.11 -9.55 0.07
CA GLY A 192 -18.39 -10.14 -1.07
C GLY A 192 -17.55 -9.15 -1.91
N LEU A 193 -17.76 -7.83 -1.79
CA LEU A 193 -16.95 -6.83 -2.50
C LEU A 193 -15.50 -6.76 -2.01
N PHE A 194 -15.22 -7.23 -0.80
CA PHE A 194 -13.85 -7.38 -0.30
C PHE A 194 -13.01 -8.31 -1.19
N LEU A 195 -13.60 -9.43 -1.65
CA LEU A 195 -12.94 -10.37 -2.55
C LEU A 195 -12.66 -9.72 -3.91
N TRP A 196 -13.58 -8.85 -4.39
CA TRP A 196 -13.34 -8.04 -5.57
C TRP A 196 -12.21 -7.03 -5.37
N GLY A 197 -12.18 -6.33 -4.23
CA GLY A 197 -11.14 -5.34 -3.87
C GLY A 197 -9.73 -5.91 -3.71
N SER A 198 -9.62 -7.23 -3.50
CA SER A 198 -8.36 -7.98 -3.42
C SER A 198 -7.97 -8.67 -4.74
N GLY A 199 -8.77 -8.48 -5.80
CA GLY A 199 -8.52 -8.99 -7.14
C GLY A 199 -8.93 -10.45 -7.31
N THR A 200 -9.89 -10.71 -8.20
CA THR A 200 -10.44 -12.04 -8.46
C THR A 200 -10.60 -12.31 -9.94
N LEU A 201 -10.39 -13.57 -10.34
CA LEU A 201 -10.69 -14.02 -11.70
C LEU A 201 -12.03 -14.77 -11.78
N ILE A 202 -12.81 -14.83 -10.69
CA ILE A 202 -14.14 -15.44 -10.73
C ILE A 202 -14.98 -14.70 -11.78
N GLN A 203 -15.56 -15.46 -12.70
CA GLN A 203 -16.49 -14.99 -13.71
C GLN A 203 -17.75 -15.85 -13.65
N ASN A 204 -18.91 -15.23 -13.84
CA ASN A 204 -20.19 -15.93 -13.90
C ASN A 204 -20.61 -16.24 -15.35
N ASP A 205 -20.00 -15.57 -16.31
CA ASP A 205 -20.32 -15.62 -17.73
C ASP A 205 -19.18 -15.02 -18.58
N TRP A 206 -19.44 -14.80 -19.87
CA TRP A 206 -18.54 -14.13 -20.80
C TRP A 206 -18.67 -12.59 -20.82
N ASN A 207 -19.58 -11.98 -20.04
CA ASN A 207 -19.88 -10.55 -20.16
C ASN A 207 -18.66 -9.67 -19.86
N GLY A 208 -17.87 -10.02 -18.84
CA GLY A 208 -16.63 -9.30 -18.50
C GLY A 208 -15.60 -9.32 -19.65
N ILE A 209 -15.49 -10.44 -20.36
CA ILE A 209 -14.59 -10.59 -21.52
C ILE A 209 -15.13 -9.83 -22.72
N GLN A 210 -16.42 -9.98 -23.03
CA GLN A 210 -17.06 -9.28 -24.14
C GLN A 210 -16.95 -7.76 -23.97
N PHE A 211 -17.11 -7.28 -22.74
CA PHE A 211 -16.93 -5.87 -22.40
C PHE A 211 -15.48 -5.41 -22.60
N SER A 212 -14.48 -6.16 -22.12
CA SER A 212 -13.10 -5.68 -22.04
C SER A 212 -12.20 -6.02 -23.24
N PHE A 213 -12.47 -7.13 -23.94
CA PHE A 213 -11.56 -7.69 -24.95
C PHE A 213 -11.25 -6.72 -26.09
N GLY A 214 -12.28 -6.14 -26.71
CA GLY A 214 -12.11 -5.21 -27.84
C GLY A 214 -11.29 -3.98 -27.44
N TRP A 215 -11.56 -3.41 -26.26
CA TRP A 215 -10.84 -2.26 -25.73
C TRP A 215 -9.39 -2.56 -25.38
N ILE A 216 -9.11 -3.72 -24.76
CA ILE A 216 -7.75 -4.15 -24.42
C ILE A 216 -6.93 -4.35 -25.70
N MET A 217 -7.48 -5.06 -26.69
CA MET A 217 -6.79 -5.34 -27.94
C MET A 217 -6.55 -4.06 -28.75
N LEU A 218 -7.53 -3.15 -28.80
CA LEU A 218 -7.38 -1.85 -29.44
C LEU A 218 -6.27 -1.02 -28.77
N ALA A 219 -6.28 -0.91 -27.44
CA ALA A 219 -5.26 -0.16 -26.71
C ALA A 219 -3.85 -0.80 -26.83
N LEU A 220 -3.76 -2.13 -26.86
CA LEU A 220 -2.51 -2.84 -27.15
C LEU A 220 -2.01 -2.54 -28.57
N ALA A 221 -2.88 -2.60 -29.57
CA ALA A 221 -2.54 -2.29 -30.95
C ALA A 221 -2.02 -0.86 -31.10
N ILE A 222 -2.71 0.13 -30.51
CA ILE A 222 -2.27 1.54 -30.49
C ILE A 222 -0.90 1.64 -29.79
N SER A 223 -0.71 0.96 -28.66
CA SER A 223 0.57 0.97 -27.93
C SER A 223 1.73 0.40 -28.75
N ILE A 224 1.48 -0.67 -29.53
CA ILE A 224 2.47 -1.27 -30.43
C ILE A 224 2.78 -0.35 -31.61
N ILE A 225 1.76 0.30 -32.21
CA ILE A 225 1.96 1.28 -33.29
C ILE A 225 2.81 2.46 -32.80
N MET A 226 2.59 2.87 -31.55
CA MET A 226 3.35 3.96 -30.91
C MET A 226 4.71 3.53 -30.36
N SER A 227 5.11 2.26 -30.48
CA SER A 227 6.30 1.73 -29.80
C SER A 227 7.58 2.50 -30.12
N HIS A 228 7.77 2.88 -31.39
CA HIS A 228 8.94 3.64 -31.81
C HIS A 228 9.03 5.01 -31.12
N LYS A 229 7.88 5.64 -30.86
CA LYS A 229 7.83 6.92 -30.13
C LYS A 229 8.25 6.74 -28.67
N PHE A 230 7.95 5.59 -28.06
CA PHE A 230 8.41 5.28 -26.70
C PHE A 230 9.91 4.94 -26.65
N ASP A 231 10.45 4.27 -27.68
CA ASP A 231 11.89 4.01 -27.80
C ASP A 231 12.69 5.33 -27.83
N LEU A 232 12.22 6.32 -28.59
CA LEU A 232 12.85 7.65 -28.65
C LEU A 232 12.79 8.40 -27.31
N LEU A 233 11.69 8.26 -26.55
CA LEU A 233 11.57 8.87 -25.22
C LEU A 233 12.55 8.29 -24.19
N GLU A 234 13.02 7.06 -24.38
CA GLU A 234 13.98 6.44 -23.47
C GLU A 234 15.37 7.07 -23.59
N LEU A 235 15.70 7.69 -24.74
CA LEU A 235 16.98 8.35 -24.99
C LEU A 235 17.15 9.66 -24.20
N GLY A 236 16.06 10.34 -23.86
CA GLY A 236 16.09 11.65 -23.21
C GLY A 236 15.00 12.56 -23.74
N ASP A 237 14.52 13.51 -22.93
CA ASP A 237 13.47 14.44 -23.36
C ASP A 237 14.00 15.41 -24.42
N ASP A 238 15.22 15.90 -24.22
CA ASP A 238 15.88 16.83 -25.12
C ASP A 238 16.22 16.17 -26.46
N ILE A 239 16.71 14.92 -26.42
CA ILE A 239 17.03 14.12 -27.61
C ILE A 239 15.76 13.76 -28.38
N ALA A 240 14.70 13.35 -27.69
CA ALA A 240 13.42 13.09 -28.35
C ALA A 240 12.87 14.37 -29.03
N THR A 241 12.96 15.52 -28.35
CA THR A 241 12.49 16.80 -28.88
C THR A 241 13.30 17.22 -30.12
N SER A 242 14.63 17.06 -30.12
CA SER A 242 15.48 17.37 -31.28
C SER A 242 15.23 16.43 -32.47
N LEU A 243 14.78 15.20 -32.22
CA LEU A 243 14.32 14.25 -33.25
C LEU A 243 12.90 14.54 -33.77
N GLY A 244 12.33 15.71 -33.45
CA GLY A 244 11.02 16.16 -33.93
C GLY A 244 9.82 15.62 -33.15
N GLN A 245 10.05 15.01 -31.99
CA GLN A 245 9.01 14.37 -31.22
C GLN A 245 8.26 15.37 -30.32
N LYS A 246 6.92 15.36 -30.38
CA LYS A 246 6.06 16.07 -29.42
C LYS A 246 6.00 15.32 -28.08
N VAL A 247 7.05 15.46 -27.25
CA VAL A 247 7.24 14.71 -25.99
C VAL A 247 6.02 14.76 -25.08
N LEU A 248 5.44 15.95 -24.87
CA LEU A 248 4.26 16.12 -24.00
C LEU A 248 3.05 15.32 -24.48
N LEU A 249 2.74 15.36 -25.79
CA LEU A 249 1.62 14.63 -26.37
C LEU A 249 1.82 13.12 -26.23
N ILE A 250 3.04 12.63 -26.43
CA ILE A 250 3.35 11.20 -26.38
C ILE A 250 3.36 10.68 -24.95
N ARG A 251 3.82 11.51 -23.99
CA ARG A 251 3.65 11.20 -22.57
C ARG A 251 2.19 11.12 -22.17
N PHE A 252 1.40 12.12 -22.56
CA PHE A 252 -0.02 12.17 -22.24
C PHE A 252 -0.77 10.97 -22.82
N THR A 253 -0.60 10.69 -24.11
CA THR A 253 -1.23 9.56 -24.79
C THR A 253 -0.75 8.22 -24.26
N GLY A 254 0.55 8.04 -24.02
CA GLY A 254 1.08 6.83 -23.41
C GLY A 254 0.54 6.60 -21.99
N LEU A 255 0.42 7.67 -21.20
CA LEU A 255 -0.17 7.59 -19.85
C LEU A 255 -1.67 7.29 -19.92
N ALA A 256 -2.40 7.92 -20.84
CA ALA A 256 -3.81 7.65 -21.08
C ALA A 256 -4.05 6.18 -21.49
N LEU A 257 -3.23 5.64 -22.39
CA LEU A 257 -3.29 4.22 -22.78
C LEU A 257 -3.00 3.29 -21.60
N ALA A 258 -1.98 3.60 -20.81
CA ALA A 258 -1.64 2.79 -19.64
C ALA A 258 -2.72 2.83 -18.56
N VAL A 259 -3.27 4.02 -18.30
CA VAL A 259 -4.41 4.22 -17.39
C VAL A 259 -5.62 3.46 -17.89
N PHE A 260 -5.96 3.58 -19.18
CA PHE A 260 -7.10 2.92 -19.78
C PHE A 260 -6.98 1.39 -19.74
N LEU A 261 -5.83 0.82 -20.14
CA LEU A 261 -5.55 -0.62 -20.04
C LEU A 261 -5.68 -1.14 -18.60
N SER A 262 -5.21 -0.37 -17.63
CA SER A 262 -5.36 -0.77 -16.23
C SER A 262 -6.79 -0.64 -15.75
N ALA A 263 -7.49 0.46 -16.04
CA ALA A 263 -8.83 0.72 -15.56
C ALA A 263 -9.85 -0.24 -16.17
N ILE A 264 -9.75 -0.55 -17.47
CA ILE A 264 -10.61 -1.56 -18.12
C ILE A 264 -10.39 -2.94 -17.54
N THR A 265 -9.14 -3.30 -17.23
CA THR A 265 -8.84 -4.60 -16.64
C THR A 265 -9.35 -4.68 -15.21
N VAL A 266 -9.03 -3.68 -14.38
CA VAL A 266 -9.48 -3.61 -12.98
C VAL A 266 -11.01 -3.58 -12.89
N SER A 267 -11.71 -3.03 -13.89
CA SER A 267 -13.17 -3.05 -13.90
C SER A 267 -13.76 -4.47 -13.88
N VAL A 268 -13.07 -5.45 -14.49
CA VAL A 268 -13.54 -6.83 -14.61
C VAL A 268 -12.99 -7.72 -13.51
N ILE A 269 -11.68 -7.67 -13.25
CA ILE A 269 -10.99 -8.61 -12.34
C ILE A 269 -10.58 -7.99 -11.00
N GLY A 270 -10.97 -6.74 -10.76
CA GLY A 270 -10.58 -6.01 -9.57
C GLY A 270 -9.08 -5.63 -9.53
N PRO A 271 -8.63 -5.04 -8.41
CA PRO A 271 -7.25 -4.61 -8.23
C PRO A 271 -6.26 -5.78 -8.20
N ILE A 272 -5.35 -5.84 -9.17
CA ILE A 272 -4.26 -6.82 -9.19
C ILE A 272 -2.90 -6.11 -9.21
N GLY A 273 -2.04 -6.48 -8.24
CA GLY A 273 -0.71 -5.92 -8.09
C GLY A 273 0.38 -6.73 -8.80
N PHE A 274 1.59 -6.17 -8.86
CA PHE A 274 2.85 -6.84 -9.23
C PHE A 274 3.00 -7.39 -10.65
N VAL A 275 1.93 -7.80 -11.35
CA VAL A 275 2.00 -8.30 -12.75
C VAL A 275 2.66 -7.25 -13.66
N GLY A 276 2.22 -5.99 -13.54
CA GLY A 276 2.79 -4.84 -14.25
C GLY A 276 4.24 -4.48 -13.87
N ILE A 277 4.78 -5.05 -12.79
CA ILE A 277 6.18 -4.85 -12.38
C ILE A 277 7.03 -6.03 -12.86
N ILE A 278 6.58 -7.27 -12.61
CA ILE A 278 7.34 -8.50 -12.85
C ILE A 278 7.49 -8.77 -14.34
N ALA A 279 6.39 -8.79 -15.10
CA ALA A 279 6.39 -9.20 -16.51
C ALA A 279 7.32 -8.34 -17.39
N PRO A 280 7.15 -7.01 -17.47
CA PRO A 280 8.06 -6.19 -18.27
C PRO A 280 9.50 -6.20 -17.78
N HIS A 281 9.70 -6.37 -16.47
CA HIS A 281 11.05 -6.48 -15.93
C HIS A 281 11.73 -7.79 -16.35
N LEU A 282 11.03 -8.93 -16.33
CA LEU A 282 11.53 -10.20 -16.85
C LEU A 282 11.99 -10.06 -18.30
N ILE A 283 11.17 -9.43 -19.15
CA ILE A 283 11.52 -9.21 -20.56
C ILE A 283 12.77 -8.33 -20.71
N LYS A 284 12.88 -7.25 -19.92
CA LYS A 284 14.09 -6.40 -19.88
C LYS A 284 15.32 -7.18 -19.44
N LEU A 285 15.19 -8.10 -18.49
CA LEU A 285 16.30 -8.96 -18.03
C LEU A 285 16.76 -9.96 -19.08
N MET A 286 15.85 -10.43 -19.93
CA MET A 286 16.17 -11.30 -21.07
C MET A 286 16.89 -10.53 -22.19
N GLY A 287 17.02 -9.21 -22.07
CA GLY A 287 17.82 -8.35 -22.95
C GLY A 287 16.99 -7.55 -23.97
N PHE A 288 15.66 -7.59 -23.89
CA PHE A 288 14.79 -6.88 -24.83
C PHE A 288 14.37 -5.52 -24.26
N LYS A 289 14.80 -4.46 -24.95
CA LYS A 289 14.46 -3.07 -24.59
C LYS A 289 13.54 -2.38 -25.58
N LYS A 290 13.59 -2.77 -26.86
CA LYS A 290 12.71 -2.19 -27.90
C LYS A 290 11.25 -2.38 -27.53
N HIS A 291 10.50 -1.29 -27.51
CA HIS A 291 9.13 -1.25 -27.01
C HIS A 291 8.19 -2.18 -27.77
N ARG A 292 8.43 -2.39 -29.08
CA ARG A 292 7.60 -3.31 -29.87
C ARG A 292 7.58 -4.71 -29.28
N ILE A 293 8.77 -5.26 -28.98
CA ILE A 293 8.93 -6.59 -28.39
C ILE A 293 8.60 -6.55 -26.90
N LEU A 294 9.00 -5.49 -26.21
CA LEU A 294 8.73 -5.32 -24.78
C LEU A 294 7.23 -5.39 -24.51
N LEU A 295 6.40 -4.65 -25.25
CA LEU A 295 4.95 -4.58 -25.03
C LEU A 295 4.26 -5.92 -25.33
N SER A 296 4.56 -6.55 -26.46
CA SER A 296 3.93 -7.83 -26.85
C SER A 296 4.42 -9.02 -26.00
N ALA A 297 5.71 -9.08 -25.67
CA ALA A 297 6.23 -10.13 -24.79
C ALA A 297 5.76 -9.93 -23.34
N SER A 298 5.65 -8.68 -22.87
CA SER A 298 5.07 -8.39 -21.55
C SER A 298 3.62 -8.82 -21.50
N PHE A 299 2.84 -8.63 -22.58
CA PHE A 299 1.46 -9.09 -22.64
C PHE A 299 1.36 -10.61 -22.43
N LEU A 300 2.16 -11.39 -23.17
CA LEU A 300 2.22 -12.85 -23.03
C LEU A 300 2.59 -13.27 -21.60
N TRP A 301 3.70 -12.75 -21.09
CA TRP A 301 4.22 -13.12 -19.76
C TRP A 301 3.35 -12.61 -18.61
N GLY A 302 2.63 -11.51 -18.81
CA GLY A 302 1.61 -11.02 -17.91
C GLY A 302 0.46 -12.02 -17.75
N GLY A 303 -0.02 -12.57 -18.86
CA GLY A 303 -1.03 -13.64 -18.86
C GLY A 303 -0.52 -14.91 -18.15
N ILE A 304 0.73 -15.31 -18.40
CA ILE A 304 1.36 -16.46 -17.71
C ILE A 304 1.41 -16.26 -16.20
N ILE A 305 1.88 -15.09 -15.74
CA ILE A 305 2.01 -14.80 -14.31
C ILE A 305 0.65 -14.79 -13.63
N LEU A 306 -0.34 -14.13 -14.24
CA LEU A 306 -1.65 -14.00 -13.62
C LEU A 306 -2.41 -15.34 -13.61
N LEU A 307 -2.44 -16.04 -14.74
CA LEU A 307 -3.07 -17.37 -14.82
C LEU A 307 -2.35 -18.37 -13.90
N GLY A 308 -1.01 -18.33 -13.85
CA GLY A 308 -0.21 -19.15 -12.97
C GLY A 308 -0.49 -18.87 -11.48
N ALA A 309 -0.68 -17.61 -11.10
CA ALA A 309 -1.07 -17.25 -9.74
C ALA A 309 -2.45 -17.81 -9.36
N ASP A 310 -3.42 -17.80 -10.29
CA ASP A 310 -4.75 -18.39 -10.05
C ASP A 310 -4.69 -19.92 -9.98
N VAL A 311 -3.91 -20.57 -10.85
CA VAL A 311 -3.66 -22.02 -10.79
C VAL A 311 -3.05 -22.44 -9.44
N LEU A 312 -2.09 -21.65 -8.93
CA LEU A 312 -1.51 -21.88 -7.61
C LEU A 312 -2.51 -21.66 -6.48
N ALA A 313 -3.29 -20.58 -6.54
CA ALA A 313 -4.32 -20.29 -5.56
C ALA A 313 -5.34 -21.42 -5.44
N ARG A 314 -5.83 -21.91 -6.60
CA ARG A 314 -6.81 -22.99 -6.69
C ARG A 314 -6.20 -24.35 -6.32
N GLY A 315 -4.95 -24.61 -6.68
CA GLY A 315 -4.25 -25.86 -6.33
C GLY A 315 -4.01 -26.01 -4.83
N LEU A 316 -3.64 -24.93 -4.15
CA LEU A 316 -3.32 -24.97 -2.71
C LEU A 316 -4.57 -24.89 -1.81
N PHE A 317 -5.60 -24.17 -2.22
CA PHE A 317 -6.74 -23.84 -1.35
C PHE A 317 -8.13 -24.02 -1.98
N GLY A 318 -8.23 -24.56 -3.20
CA GLY A 318 -9.50 -24.64 -3.94
C GLY A 318 -10.62 -25.42 -3.24
N LYS A 319 -10.28 -26.28 -2.26
CA LYS A 319 -11.26 -26.98 -1.40
C LYS A 319 -11.75 -26.13 -0.22
N ALA A 320 -10.97 -25.16 0.25
CA ALA A 320 -11.27 -24.34 1.43
C ALA A 320 -12.09 -23.07 1.11
N GLY A 321 -12.10 -22.62 -0.15
CA GLY A 321 -12.76 -21.38 -0.54
C GLY A 321 -12.22 -20.87 -1.88
N GLU A 322 -12.86 -19.84 -2.43
CA GLU A 322 -12.22 -19.08 -3.51
C GLU A 322 -11.27 -18.07 -2.88
N LEU A 323 -10.03 -18.01 -3.37
CA LEU A 323 -9.05 -17.06 -2.88
C LEU A 323 -8.83 -15.91 -3.87
N PRO A 324 -8.52 -14.69 -3.39
CA PRO A 324 -8.15 -13.58 -4.24
C PRO A 324 -6.82 -13.86 -4.94
N VAL A 325 -6.85 -13.83 -6.27
CA VAL A 325 -5.66 -14.02 -7.11
C VAL A 325 -4.66 -12.88 -6.91
N GLY A 326 -5.15 -11.67 -6.63
CA GLY A 326 -4.31 -10.51 -6.35
C GLY A 326 -3.36 -10.75 -5.17
N SER A 327 -3.82 -11.40 -4.10
CA SER A 327 -2.99 -11.81 -2.97
C SER A 327 -1.84 -12.73 -3.38
N PHE A 328 -2.11 -13.74 -4.22
CA PHE A 328 -1.07 -14.67 -4.69
C PHE A 328 -0.04 -13.97 -5.59
N THR A 329 -0.50 -13.08 -6.48
CA THR A 329 0.44 -12.28 -7.28
C THR A 329 1.34 -11.40 -6.41
N ALA A 330 0.83 -10.86 -5.30
CA ALA A 330 1.62 -10.10 -4.33
C ALA A 330 2.59 -10.99 -3.51
N MET A 331 2.18 -12.19 -3.11
CA MET A 331 3.06 -13.16 -2.45
C MET A 331 4.23 -13.59 -3.33
N ILE A 332 3.99 -13.75 -4.64
CA ILE A 332 5.04 -14.04 -5.63
C ILE A 332 5.91 -12.80 -5.89
N GLY A 333 5.27 -11.63 -5.99
CA GLY A 333 5.92 -10.37 -6.33
C GLY A 333 6.79 -9.77 -5.22
N ALA A 334 6.48 -10.02 -3.95
CA ALA A 334 7.27 -9.53 -2.83
C ALA A 334 8.72 -10.08 -2.83
N PRO A 335 8.96 -11.40 -2.90
CA PRO A 335 10.32 -11.94 -3.08
C PRO A 335 11.02 -11.41 -4.33
N TRP A 336 10.28 -11.24 -5.43
CA TRP A 336 10.83 -10.67 -6.67
C TRP A 336 11.32 -9.23 -6.48
N LEU A 337 10.55 -8.38 -5.78
CA LEU A 337 10.96 -7.01 -5.45
C LEU A 337 12.21 -6.98 -4.56
N ILE A 338 12.32 -7.87 -3.57
CA ILE A 338 13.51 -7.97 -2.71
C ILE A 338 14.75 -8.33 -3.55
N TRP A 339 14.62 -9.31 -4.43
CA TRP A 339 15.70 -9.70 -5.32
C TRP A 339 16.09 -8.57 -6.29
N LEU A 340 15.10 -7.88 -6.85
CA LEU A 340 15.28 -6.73 -7.72
C LEU A 340 16.04 -5.60 -7.01
N ALA A 341 15.61 -5.29 -5.79
CA ALA A 341 16.23 -4.30 -4.91
C ALA A 341 17.72 -4.55 -4.78
N TYR A 342 18.07 -5.80 -4.45
CA TYR A 342 19.44 -6.21 -4.20
C TYR A 342 20.31 -6.05 -5.46
N ARG A 343 19.73 -6.32 -6.64
CA ARG A 343 20.44 -6.19 -7.92
C ARG A 343 20.63 -4.74 -8.35
N ILE A 344 19.61 -3.89 -8.22
CA ILE A 344 19.66 -2.47 -8.59
C ILE A 344 20.55 -1.68 -7.62
N GLY A 345 20.40 -1.91 -6.32
CA GLY A 345 21.16 -1.23 -5.26
C GLY A 345 22.68 -1.44 -5.31
N LYS A 346 23.14 -2.47 -6.04
CA LYS A 346 24.56 -2.71 -6.32
C LYS A 346 25.10 -1.83 -7.46
N LYS A 347 24.24 -1.40 -8.40
CA LYS A 347 24.60 -0.65 -9.62
C LYS A 347 24.49 0.87 -9.44
N GLN A 348 23.61 1.33 -8.54
CA GLN A 348 23.42 2.75 -8.21
C GLN A 348 24.55 3.34 -7.32
N ASN A 349 25.64 2.60 -7.16
CA ASN A 349 26.75 2.92 -6.26
C ASN A 349 27.78 3.89 -6.87
N GLN A 350 27.54 4.44 -8.07
CA GLN A 350 28.51 5.27 -8.80
C GLN A 350 28.02 6.68 -9.18
N THR A 351 26.75 7.03 -9.00
CA THR A 351 26.21 8.29 -9.59
C THR A 351 25.22 9.07 -8.73
N ASN A 352 25.19 8.90 -7.41
CA ASN A 352 24.42 9.82 -6.57
C ASN A 352 25.33 10.73 -5.76
N ASN A 353 25.58 11.91 -6.34
CA ASN A 353 25.58 13.15 -5.55
C ASN A 353 24.36 13.11 -4.65
N SER A 354 24.61 13.19 -3.34
CA SER A 354 23.60 13.35 -2.31
C SER A 354 22.60 14.41 -2.76
N SER A 355 21.38 13.99 -3.06
CA SER A 355 20.26 14.93 -3.12
C SER A 355 20.19 15.56 -1.75
N LYS A 356 20.73 16.77 -1.60
CA LYS A 356 20.59 17.59 -0.41
C LYS A 356 19.10 17.65 -0.11
N THR A 357 18.66 16.90 0.89
CA THR A 357 17.31 17.00 1.44
C THR A 357 17.24 18.32 2.19
N SER A 358 17.08 19.41 1.45
CA SER A 358 16.56 20.66 2.02
C SER A 358 15.06 20.45 2.22
N VAL A 359 14.66 20.12 3.45
CA VAL A 359 13.25 20.10 3.84
C VAL A 359 13.08 21.06 4.99
N GLY A 360 12.36 22.15 4.71
CA GLY A 360 11.90 23.16 5.67
C GLY A 360 12.89 24.29 5.88
N THR A 361 12.73 25.38 5.13
CA THR A 361 13.03 26.70 5.71
C THR A 361 11.96 26.98 6.75
N ASN A 362 12.31 27.57 7.89
CA ASN A 362 11.34 28.01 8.89
C ASN A 362 10.23 28.83 8.20
N LEU A 363 8.98 28.41 8.37
CA LEU A 363 7.85 29.26 8.01
C LEU A 363 7.54 30.28 9.11
N PHE A 364 8.00 30.02 10.33
CA PHE A 364 7.72 30.82 11.51
C PHE A 364 8.96 30.93 12.40
N ASP A 365 9.31 32.15 12.80
CA ASP A 365 10.42 32.44 13.72
C ASP A 365 9.90 32.67 15.15
N TYR A 366 9.15 31.69 15.68
CA TYR A 366 8.63 31.75 17.05
C TYR A 366 9.54 31.03 18.03
N SER A 367 9.61 31.57 19.26
CA SER A 367 10.29 30.89 20.38
C SER A 367 9.65 29.53 20.67
N TYR A 368 10.48 28.49 20.76
CA TYR A 368 10.08 27.11 21.06
C TYR A 368 9.09 26.99 22.22
N TYR A 369 9.29 27.74 23.30
CA TYR A 369 8.42 27.69 24.48
C TYR A 369 7.01 28.22 24.20
N LYS A 370 6.87 29.25 23.35
CA LYS A 370 5.55 29.77 22.95
C LYS A 370 4.77 28.74 22.14
N ILE A 371 5.44 28.05 21.22
CA ILE A 371 4.85 26.96 20.43
C ILE A 371 4.41 25.82 21.36
N LEU A 372 5.27 25.45 22.32
CA LEU A 372 4.97 24.38 23.29
C LEU A 372 3.71 24.72 24.13
N ILE A 373 3.63 25.93 24.67
CA ILE A 373 2.48 26.39 25.46
C ILE A 373 1.21 26.40 24.61
N ALA A 374 1.30 26.90 23.37
CA ALA A 374 0.16 26.92 22.45
C ALA A 374 -0.35 25.51 22.11
N LEU A 375 0.56 24.56 21.87
CA LEU A 375 0.19 23.15 21.59
C LEU A 375 -0.44 22.48 22.81
N ILE A 376 0.09 22.70 24.02
CA ILE A 376 -0.49 22.17 25.25
C ILE A 376 -1.89 22.76 25.46
N GLY A 377 -2.07 24.07 25.27
CA GLY A 377 -3.37 24.72 25.34
C GLY A 377 -4.37 24.14 24.34
N LEU A 378 -3.95 23.91 23.10
CA LEU A 378 -4.80 23.32 22.06
C LEU A 378 -5.18 21.86 22.36
N ILE A 379 -4.25 21.07 22.92
CA ILE A 379 -4.54 19.70 23.37
C ILE A 379 -5.58 19.72 24.48
N ILE A 380 -5.45 20.61 25.48
CA ILE A 380 -6.44 20.74 26.55
C ILE A 380 -7.82 21.07 25.98
N ILE A 381 -7.89 21.97 25.00
CA ILE A 381 -9.14 22.32 24.31
C ILE A 381 -9.75 21.08 23.64
N PHE A 382 -8.97 20.30 22.88
CA PHE A 382 -9.49 19.08 22.24
C PHE A 382 -9.87 17.99 23.24
N VAL A 383 -9.16 17.87 24.37
CA VAL A 383 -9.54 16.96 25.45
C VAL A 383 -10.89 17.37 26.03
N LEU A 384 -11.11 18.67 26.32
CA LEU A 384 -12.39 19.16 26.84
C LEU A 384 -13.54 18.92 25.85
N PHE A 385 -13.32 19.20 24.56
CA PHE A 385 -14.32 18.90 23.53
C PHE A 385 -14.56 17.38 23.37
N GLY A 386 -13.51 16.55 23.44
CA GLY A 386 -13.63 15.09 23.41
C GLY A 386 -14.36 14.49 24.60
N LEU A 387 -14.26 15.12 25.78
CA LEU A 387 -15.03 14.74 26.96
C LEU A 387 -16.49 15.19 26.88
N SER A 388 -16.79 16.25 26.14
CA SER A 388 -18.13 16.84 26.00
C SER A 388 -18.96 16.22 24.87
N MET A 389 -18.35 16.06 23.70
CA MET A 389 -19.02 15.62 22.46
C MET A 389 -19.01 14.09 22.32
N GLY A 390 -20.10 13.54 21.78
CA GLY A 390 -20.28 12.10 21.54
C GLY A 390 -21.77 11.75 21.43
N ALA A 391 -22.10 10.46 21.47
CA ALA A 391 -23.49 9.98 21.37
C ALA A 391 -24.44 10.61 22.42
N SER A 392 -23.93 10.87 23.63
CA SER A 392 -24.59 11.68 24.66
C SER A 392 -23.94 13.06 24.74
N ASN A 393 -24.66 14.13 24.42
CA ASN A 393 -24.07 15.47 24.45
C ASN A 393 -24.01 15.99 25.91
N ILE A 394 -22.82 16.06 26.49
CA ILE A 394 -22.60 16.53 27.87
C ILE A 394 -22.05 17.95 27.80
N LYS A 395 -22.76 18.93 28.35
CA LYS A 395 -22.32 20.34 28.34
C LYS A 395 -20.94 20.47 28.99
N ILE A 396 -20.08 21.34 28.46
CA ILE A 396 -18.71 21.54 28.97
C ILE A 396 -18.69 21.88 30.48
N VAL A 397 -19.71 22.60 30.97
CA VAL A 397 -19.85 22.96 32.38
C VAL A 397 -20.00 21.70 33.25
N GLU A 398 -20.76 20.72 32.78
CA GLU A 398 -20.94 19.45 33.49
C GLU A 398 -19.65 18.62 33.46
N VAL A 399 -18.89 18.68 32.35
CA VAL A 399 -17.56 18.05 32.26
C VAL A 399 -16.64 18.60 33.36
N ILE A 400 -16.58 19.91 33.52
CA ILE A 400 -15.76 20.55 34.56
C ILE A 400 -16.24 20.15 35.96
N LYS A 401 -17.56 20.13 36.21
CA LYS A 401 -18.12 19.65 37.48
C LYS A 401 -17.71 18.22 37.81
N VAL A 402 -17.80 17.31 36.82
CA VAL A 402 -17.36 15.92 36.98
C VAL A 402 -15.88 15.82 37.32
N LEU A 403 -15.02 16.59 36.63
CA LEU A 403 -13.57 16.58 36.87
C LEU A 403 -13.19 17.12 38.27
N ILE A 404 -13.99 18.04 38.81
CA ILE A 404 -13.81 18.59 40.17
C ILE A 404 -14.52 17.71 41.24
N GLY A 405 -15.24 16.67 40.84
CA GLY A 405 -15.88 15.69 41.73
C GLY A 405 -17.36 15.95 42.05
N ASN A 406 -17.98 16.98 41.46
CA ASN A 406 -19.35 17.45 41.74
C ASN A 406 -20.35 17.16 40.61
N GLY A 407 -20.09 16.16 39.76
CA GLY A 407 -20.97 15.82 38.64
C GLY A 407 -21.93 14.67 38.92
N ASN A 408 -23.01 14.58 38.15
CA ASN A 408 -23.98 13.48 38.24
C ASN A 408 -23.32 12.11 37.93
N ASP A 409 -23.76 11.03 38.56
CA ASP A 409 -23.23 9.66 38.41
C ASP A 409 -23.22 9.19 36.95
N PHE A 410 -24.25 9.51 36.17
CA PHE A 410 -24.31 9.20 34.74
C PHE A 410 -23.17 9.89 33.95
N SER A 411 -23.02 11.21 34.13
CA SER A 411 -21.96 12.00 33.51
C SER A 411 -20.58 11.53 33.96
N LYS A 412 -20.45 11.20 35.25
CA LYS A 412 -19.22 10.69 35.86
C LYS A 412 -18.77 9.37 35.24
N ASN A 413 -19.67 8.42 35.07
CA ASN A 413 -19.36 7.13 34.47
C ASN A 413 -18.91 7.28 33.00
N ILE A 414 -19.65 8.04 32.19
CA ILE A 414 -19.31 8.26 30.78
C ILE A 414 -17.97 8.99 30.64
N ILE A 415 -17.74 10.04 31.42
CA ILE A 415 -16.52 10.84 31.31
C ILE A 415 -15.31 10.03 31.79
N LEU A 416 -15.36 9.42 32.98
CA LEU A 416 -14.20 8.80 33.60
C LEU A 416 -13.91 7.37 33.11
N ASN A 417 -14.94 6.59 32.76
CA ASN A 417 -14.75 5.17 32.40
C ASN A 417 -14.80 4.93 30.89
N VAL A 418 -15.40 5.85 30.11
CA VAL A 418 -15.54 5.67 28.66
C VAL A 418 -14.72 6.69 27.87
N ARG A 419 -14.83 7.99 28.16
CA ARG A 419 -14.22 9.03 27.32
C ARG A 419 -12.77 9.33 27.68
N LEU A 420 -12.48 9.53 28.96
CA LEU A 420 -11.16 9.88 29.45
C LEU A 420 -10.09 8.84 29.09
N PRO A 421 -10.24 7.53 29.41
CA PRO A 421 -9.25 6.53 29.03
C PRO A 421 -9.04 6.48 27.51
N ARG A 422 -10.12 6.55 26.73
CA ARG A 422 -10.04 6.56 25.25
C ARG A 422 -9.24 7.75 24.71
N ILE A 423 -9.42 8.94 25.26
CA ILE A 423 -8.67 10.14 24.85
C ILE A 423 -7.20 10.03 25.25
N ILE A 424 -6.89 9.51 26.45
CA ILE A 424 -5.51 9.32 26.88
C ILE A 424 -4.81 8.26 26.02
N VAL A 425 -5.48 7.15 25.69
CA VAL A 425 -4.98 6.16 24.74
C VAL A 425 -4.71 6.79 23.37
N ALA A 426 -5.61 7.62 22.86
CA ALA A 426 -5.40 8.35 21.60
C ALA A 426 -4.19 9.30 21.67
N LEU A 427 -4.01 10.05 22.77
CA LEU A 427 -2.85 10.93 22.96
C LEU A 427 -1.54 10.14 22.96
N LEU A 428 -1.47 9.06 23.74
CA LEU A 428 -0.26 8.27 23.91
C LEU A 428 0.08 7.47 22.65
N ALA A 429 -0.91 6.82 22.02
CA ALA A 429 -0.71 6.07 20.79
C ALA A 429 -0.33 7.00 19.64
N GLY A 430 -1.01 8.14 19.49
CA GLY A 430 -0.68 9.14 18.49
C GLY A 430 0.73 9.70 18.66
N GLY A 431 1.12 10.01 19.91
CA GLY A 431 2.47 10.47 20.22
C GLY A 431 3.54 9.42 19.95
N ALA A 432 3.29 8.15 20.31
CA ALA A 432 4.20 7.04 20.04
C ALA A 432 4.39 6.77 18.54
N LEU A 433 3.30 6.75 17.76
CA LEU A 433 3.36 6.61 16.30
C LEU A 433 4.13 7.76 15.65
N ALA A 434 3.90 8.99 16.12
CA ALA A 434 4.59 10.17 15.61
C ALA A 434 6.08 10.14 15.92
N VAL A 435 6.47 9.86 17.17
CA VAL A 435 7.89 9.74 17.55
C VAL A 435 8.56 8.59 16.80
N SER A 436 7.89 7.45 16.66
CA SER A 436 8.36 6.35 15.82
C SER A 436 8.65 6.82 14.39
N GLY A 437 7.69 7.54 13.77
CA GLY A 437 7.87 8.15 12.45
C GLY A 437 9.09 9.07 12.37
N LEU A 438 9.28 9.97 13.34
CA LEU A 438 10.46 10.84 13.40
C LEU A 438 11.78 10.05 13.44
N LEU A 439 11.86 9.04 14.31
CA LEU A 439 13.05 8.20 14.44
C LEU A 439 13.35 7.45 13.15
N LEU A 440 12.33 6.85 12.55
CA LEU A 440 12.45 6.07 11.32
C LEU A 440 12.78 6.94 10.11
N GLN A 441 12.24 8.15 10.01
CA GLN A 441 12.61 9.13 8.98
C GLN A 441 14.08 9.52 9.07
N GLY A 442 14.58 9.72 10.30
CA GLY A 442 15.99 10.03 10.55
C GLY A 442 16.92 8.87 10.16
N VAL A 443 16.56 7.65 10.55
CA VAL A 443 17.28 6.41 10.18
C VAL A 443 17.29 6.19 8.67
N LEU A 444 16.13 6.34 8.03
CA LEU A 444 15.94 6.15 6.59
C LEU A 444 16.49 7.31 5.75
N ARG A 445 16.86 8.43 6.38
CA ARG A 445 17.15 9.70 5.69
C ARG A 445 16.12 10.02 4.61
N ASN A 446 14.86 9.73 4.94
CA ASN A 446 13.74 9.89 4.03
C ASN A 446 12.61 10.55 4.80
N PRO A 447 12.20 11.79 4.46
CA PRO A 447 11.09 12.46 5.14
C PRO A 447 9.76 11.71 4.96
N LEU A 448 9.69 10.77 4.03
CA LEU A 448 8.55 9.88 3.80
C LEU A 448 8.66 8.55 4.55
N GLY A 449 9.63 8.42 5.46
CA GLY A 449 9.74 7.27 6.35
C GLY A 449 8.49 7.17 7.24
N ASP A 450 7.85 6.01 7.23
CA ASP A 450 6.70 5.69 8.09
C ASP A 450 6.92 4.30 8.71
N PRO A 451 6.41 4.03 9.93
CA PRO A 451 6.52 2.70 10.54
C PRO A 451 5.93 1.58 9.67
N SER A 452 4.91 1.88 8.86
CA SER A 452 4.36 0.91 7.90
C SER A 452 5.36 0.47 6.85
N ILE A 453 6.32 1.33 6.44
CA ILE A 453 7.38 0.96 5.50
C ILE A 453 8.26 -0.13 6.11
N LEU A 454 8.46 -0.12 7.43
CA LEU A 454 9.20 -1.15 8.14
C LEU A 454 8.37 -2.36 8.54
N GLY A 455 7.23 -2.58 7.87
CA GLY A 455 6.41 -3.77 8.06
C GLY A 455 5.68 -3.84 9.40
N VAL A 456 5.76 -2.80 10.24
CA VAL A 456 5.14 -2.78 11.57
C VAL A 456 3.62 -2.92 11.44
N SER A 457 2.97 -2.02 10.68
CA SER A 457 1.50 -2.02 10.56
C SER A 457 0.98 -3.27 9.85
N PRO A 458 1.49 -3.68 8.67
CA PRO A 458 1.02 -4.90 8.00
C PRO A 458 1.35 -6.17 8.79
N GLY A 459 2.50 -6.21 9.48
CA GLY A 459 2.89 -7.34 10.34
C GLY A 459 1.97 -7.47 11.56
N ALA A 460 1.62 -6.35 12.20
CA ALA A 460 0.66 -6.33 13.29
C ALA A 460 -0.73 -6.78 12.83
N GLY A 461 -1.20 -6.29 11.68
CA GLY A 461 -2.47 -6.71 11.10
C GLY A 461 -2.52 -8.19 10.77
N LEU A 462 -1.44 -8.74 10.22
CA LEU A 462 -1.37 -10.18 9.97
C LEU A 462 -1.38 -10.97 11.28
N GLY A 463 -0.59 -10.56 12.28
CA GLY A 463 -0.55 -11.22 13.59
C GLY A 463 -1.91 -11.19 14.32
N ALA A 464 -2.57 -10.04 14.31
CA ALA A 464 -3.91 -9.87 14.87
C ALA A 464 -4.94 -10.78 14.19
N LEU A 465 -4.95 -10.83 12.86
CA LEU A 465 -5.89 -11.68 12.12
C LEU A 465 -5.62 -13.17 12.29
N ILE A 466 -4.35 -13.57 12.34
CA ILE A 466 -3.99 -14.95 12.65
C ILE A 466 -4.55 -15.32 14.03
N PHE A 467 -4.40 -14.45 15.04
CA PHE A 467 -4.99 -14.70 16.36
C PHE A 467 -6.52 -14.81 16.33
N LEU A 468 -7.20 -13.83 15.72
CA LEU A 468 -8.66 -13.80 15.66
C LEU A 468 -9.28 -15.01 14.95
N LEU A 469 -8.59 -15.58 13.95
CA LEU A 469 -9.14 -16.67 13.14
C LEU A 469 -8.75 -18.06 13.63
N PHE A 470 -7.53 -18.23 14.15
CA PHE A 470 -7.03 -19.54 14.57
C PHE A 470 -7.22 -19.80 16.07
N TRP A 471 -7.44 -18.76 16.88
CA TRP A 471 -7.70 -18.87 18.32
C TRP A 471 -8.91 -18.03 18.76
N PRO A 472 -10.10 -18.24 18.17
CA PRO A 472 -11.29 -17.43 18.46
C PRO A 472 -11.80 -17.58 19.90
N ASP A 473 -11.55 -18.73 20.54
CA ASP A 473 -12.00 -19.01 21.91
C ASP A 473 -11.10 -18.42 23.00
N GLN A 474 -9.96 -17.82 22.61
CA GLN A 474 -9.01 -17.24 23.56
C GLN A 474 -9.42 -15.82 23.98
N PRO A 475 -9.01 -15.37 25.18
CA PRO A 475 -9.32 -14.02 25.66
C PRO A 475 -8.84 -12.93 24.68
N ILE A 476 -9.71 -11.98 24.39
CA ILE A 476 -9.42 -10.88 23.45
C ILE A 476 -8.27 -9.98 23.95
N GLU A 477 -7.95 -10.03 25.24
CA GLU A 477 -6.81 -9.35 25.87
C GLU A 477 -5.44 -9.83 25.34
N LEU A 478 -5.38 -11.01 24.71
CA LEU A 478 -4.16 -11.52 24.07
C LEU A 478 -3.97 -10.95 22.65
N LEU A 479 -4.98 -10.31 22.07
CA LEU A 479 -4.92 -9.75 20.72
C LEU A 479 -3.80 -8.71 20.55
N PRO A 480 -3.58 -7.74 21.47
CA PRO A 480 -2.46 -6.82 21.39
C PRO A 480 -1.10 -7.54 21.41
N LEU A 481 -0.96 -8.64 22.15
CA LEU A 481 0.29 -9.40 22.17
C LEU A 481 0.56 -10.03 20.79
N ALA A 482 -0.45 -10.65 20.18
CA ALA A 482 -0.33 -11.22 18.84
C ALA A 482 0.02 -10.16 17.78
N ALA A 483 -0.63 -9.00 17.83
CA ALA A 483 -0.33 -7.87 16.95
C ALA A 483 1.09 -7.34 17.15
N PHE A 484 1.51 -7.16 18.40
CA PHE A 484 2.86 -6.70 18.73
C PHE A 484 3.93 -7.68 18.24
N SER A 485 3.75 -8.98 18.48
CA SER A 485 4.63 -10.03 17.99
C SER A 485 4.68 -10.07 16.46
N GLY A 486 3.53 -9.93 15.77
CA GLY A 486 3.48 -9.86 14.30
C GLY A 486 4.29 -8.69 13.74
N ALA A 487 4.18 -7.51 14.34
CA ALA A 487 4.98 -6.34 13.99
C ALA A 487 6.49 -6.57 14.18
N LEU A 488 6.89 -7.15 15.30
CA LEU A 488 8.29 -7.44 15.60
C LEU A 488 8.88 -8.49 14.66
N ILE A 489 8.12 -9.55 14.32
CA ILE A 489 8.54 -10.58 13.37
C ILE A 489 8.76 -9.96 11.99
N ALA A 490 7.78 -9.20 11.47
CA ALA A 490 7.89 -8.56 10.17
C ALA A 490 9.09 -7.59 10.10
N SER A 491 9.25 -6.77 11.14
CA SER A 491 10.41 -5.86 11.25
C SER A 491 11.72 -6.64 11.31
N SER A 492 11.80 -7.70 12.11
CA SER A 492 13.00 -8.53 12.23
C SER A 492 13.41 -9.14 10.89
N ILE A 493 12.45 -9.64 10.11
CA ILE A 493 12.71 -10.16 8.75
C ILE A 493 13.35 -9.07 7.88
N ILE A 494 12.83 -7.83 7.92
CA ILE A 494 13.39 -6.71 7.16
C ILE A 494 14.82 -6.42 7.58
N TYR A 495 15.11 -6.32 8.89
CA TYR A 495 16.45 -6.05 9.39
C TYR A 495 17.45 -7.19 9.09
N LEU A 496 17.02 -8.46 9.18
CA LEU A 496 17.84 -9.62 8.85
C LEU A 496 18.23 -9.64 7.36
N ILE A 497 17.28 -9.35 6.46
CA ILE A 497 17.56 -9.27 5.02
C ILE A 497 18.43 -8.04 4.73
N ALA A 498 18.14 -6.90 5.36
CA ALA A 498 18.88 -5.65 5.18
C ALA A 498 20.32 -5.72 5.71
N TRP A 499 20.62 -6.59 6.67
CA TRP A 499 21.97 -6.82 7.19
C TRP A 499 22.98 -7.14 6.08
N ARG A 500 22.58 -7.96 5.10
CA ARG A 500 23.39 -8.34 3.93
C ARG A 500 23.69 -7.17 2.98
N SER A 501 22.97 -6.05 3.13
CA SER A 501 23.08 -4.85 2.30
C SER A 501 23.74 -3.66 3.03
N ASN A 502 24.40 -3.89 4.17
CA ASN A 502 25.01 -2.85 5.02
C ASN A 502 24.03 -1.76 5.49
N PHE A 503 22.74 -2.09 5.67
CA PHE A 503 21.71 -1.16 6.15
C PHE A 503 21.53 0.11 5.30
N LYS A 504 21.82 0.06 4.00
CA LYS A 504 21.57 1.22 3.11
C LYS A 504 20.10 1.66 3.20
N PRO A 505 19.79 2.95 3.42
CA PRO A 505 18.42 3.38 3.66
C PRO A 505 17.44 3.05 2.52
N SER A 506 17.86 3.19 1.26
CA SER A 506 17.06 2.84 0.08
C SER A 506 16.72 1.34 0.02
N MET A 507 17.66 0.48 0.42
CA MET A 507 17.44 -0.97 0.48
C MET A 507 16.47 -1.34 1.60
N LEU A 508 16.61 -0.71 2.76
CA LEU A 508 15.77 -0.94 3.92
C LEU A 508 14.30 -0.58 3.62
N ALA A 509 14.06 0.54 2.95
CA ALA A 509 12.73 0.93 2.47
C ALA A 509 12.16 -0.06 1.45
N LEU A 510 12.95 -0.51 0.48
CA LEU A 510 12.46 -1.40 -0.58
C LEU A 510 12.16 -2.84 -0.09
N ILE A 511 13.01 -3.39 0.80
CA ILE A 511 12.72 -4.64 1.51
C ILE A 511 11.46 -4.49 2.35
N GLY A 512 11.32 -3.36 3.03
CA GLY A 512 10.16 -3.03 3.83
C GLY A 512 8.84 -3.02 3.05
N ILE A 513 8.81 -2.37 1.87
CA ILE A 513 7.66 -2.39 0.96
C ILE A 513 7.30 -3.83 0.55
N ALA A 514 8.30 -4.66 0.25
CA ALA A 514 8.06 -6.04 -0.16
C ALA A 514 7.50 -6.92 0.98
N VAL A 515 8.07 -6.84 2.18
CA VAL A 515 7.55 -7.57 3.35
C VAL A 515 6.16 -7.09 3.71
N SER A 516 5.90 -5.78 3.63
CA SER A 516 4.58 -5.19 3.85
C SER A 516 3.54 -5.72 2.86
N ALA A 517 3.89 -5.84 1.57
CA ALA A 517 3.02 -6.41 0.57
C ALA A 517 2.75 -7.90 0.80
N PHE A 518 3.75 -8.66 1.26
CA PHE A 518 3.58 -10.05 1.64
C PHE A 518 2.61 -10.20 2.82
N CYS A 519 2.78 -9.41 3.87
CA CYS A 519 1.86 -9.40 5.02
C CYS A 519 0.44 -9.00 4.60
N SER A 520 0.30 -7.97 3.75
CA SER A 520 -0.99 -7.51 3.23
C SER A 520 -1.69 -8.58 2.39
N ALA A 521 -0.94 -9.36 1.59
CA ALA A 521 -1.48 -10.49 0.87
C ALA A 521 -1.99 -11.60 1.82
N GLY A 522 -1.25 -11.88 2.89
CA GLY A 522 -1.69 -12.79 3.96
C GLY A 522 -2.99 -12.32 4.62
N ILE A 523 -3.09 -11.01 4.94
CA ILE A 523 -4.31 -10.39 5.46
C ILE A 523 -5.50 -10.62 4.52
N GLN A 524 -5.32 -10.35 3.22
CA GLN A 524 -6.37 -10.51 2.22
C GLN A 524 -6.83 -11.97 2.09
N ILE A 525 -5.91 -12.94 2.11
CA ILE A 525 -6.24 -14.37 2.10
C ILE A 525 -7.06 -14.72 3.34
N LEU A 526 -6.59 -14.35 4.53
CA LEU A 526 -7.26 -14.68 5.78
C LEU A 526 -8.68 -14.10 5.87
N VAL A 527 -8.85 -12.82 5.53
CA VAL A 527 -10.18 -12.18 5.50
C VAL A 527 -11.09 -12.83 4.47
N SER A 528 -10.57 -13.23 3.30
CA SER A 528 -11.38 -13.90 2.27
C SER A 528 -11.82 -15.31 2.66
N THR A 529 -11.08 -16.00 3.53
CA THR A 529 -11.44 -17.32 4.06
C THR A 529 -12.34 -17.27 5.29
N ALA A 530 -12.40 -16.11 5.97
CA ALA A 530 -13.17 -15.94 7.18
C ALA A 530 -14.66 -15.89 6.88
N LYS A 531 -15.44 -16.85 7.43
CA LYS A 531 -16.91 -16.89 7.28
C LYS A 531 -17.65 -16.02 8.30
N LEU A 532 -17.06 -15.79 9.46
CA LEU A 532 -17.61 -14.99 10.56
C LEU A 532 -16.55 -14.00 11.04
N GLY A 533 -16.97 -12.80 11.47
CA GLY A 533 -16.07 -11.82 12.10
C GLY A 533 -15.29 -10.90 11.15
N VAL A 534 -15.66 -10.82 9.86
CA VAL A 534 -15.03 -9.92 8.89
C VAL A 534 -15.09 -8.46 9.37
N THR A 535 -16.20 -8.01 9.95
CA THR A 535 -16.32 -6.64 10.47
C THR A 535 -15.40 -6.35 11.65
N VAL A 536 -15.21 -7.31 12.56
CA VAL A 536 -14.25 -7.15 13.68
C VAL A 536 -12.83 -7.02 13.13
N ALA A 537 -12.49 -7.88 12.16
CA ALA A 537 -11.21 -7.84 11.44
C ALA A 537 -10.99 -6.50 10.71
N LEU A 538 -11.95 -6.06 9.90
CA LEU A 538 -11.89 -4.81 9.14
C LEU A 538 -11.86 -3.58 10.06
N THR A 539 -12.60 -3.59 11.17
CA THR A 539 -12.58 -2.51 12.16
C THR A 539 -11.22 -2.41 12.84
N TRP A 540 -10.60 -3.54 13.16
CA TRP A 540 -9.25 -3.57 13.73
C TRP A 540 -8.19 -3.07 12.71
N LEU A 541 -8.27 -3.54 11.46
CA LEU A 541 -7.39 -3.09 10.36
C LEU A 541 -7.62 -1.63 9.94
N ALA A 542 -8.80 -1.07 10.20
CA ALA A 542 -9.05 0.35 9.96
C ALA A 542 -8.33 1.26 10.97
N GLY A 543 -7.94 0.72 12.13
CA GLY A 543 -7.37 1.46 13.24
C GLY A 543 -8.44 2.28 13.96
N SER A 544 -8.78 1.91 15.18
CA SER A 544 -9.83 2.56 15.96
C SER A 544 -9.45 2.74 17.43
N THR A 545 -9.74 3.94 17.91
CA THR A 545 -9.79 4.30 19.33
C THR A 545 -11.10 3.86 19.98
N TYR A 546 -12.06 3.31 19.22
CA TYR A 546 -13.31 2.79 19.76
C TYR A 546 -13.08 1.75 20.87
N ALA A 547 -13.91 1.84 21.92
CA ALA A 547 -13.92 0.93 23.06
C ALA A 547 -12.56 0.74 23.77
N LYS A 548 -11.68 1.76 23.79
CA LYS A 548 -10.43 1.73 24.57
C LYS A 548 -10.64 2.26 25.97
N GLY A 549 -10.46 1.40 26.97
CA GLY A 549 -10.63 1.69 28.40
C GLY A 549 -9.31 1.75 29.17
N TRP A 550 -9.42 1.63 30.49
CA TRP A 550 -8.28 1.68 31.42
C TRP A 550 -7.33 0.49 31.26
N ALA A 551 -7.84 -0.69 30.87
CA ALA A 551 -7.02 -1.88 30.63
C ALA A 551 -6.07 -1.67 29.44
N GLU A 552 -6.59 -1.16 28.31
CA GLU A 552 -5.78 -0.83 27.14
C GLU A 552 -4.77 0.28 27.43
N LEU A 553 -5.15 1.25 28.27
CA LEU A 553 -4.22 2.28 28.73
C LEU A 553 -3.07 1.68 29.54
N GLY A 554 -3.35 0.78 30.47
CA GLY A 554 -2.33 0.09 31.27
C GLY A 554 -1.33 -0.69 30.40
N ASN A 555 -1.82 -1.37 29.36
CA ASN A 555 -0.98 -2.10 28.41
C ASN A 555 -0.13 -1.18 27.52
N LEU A 556 -0.62 0.02 27.22
CA LEU A 556 0.07 0.97 26.36
C LEU A 556 1.11 1.82 27.12
N ILE A 557 0.73 2.37 28.28
CA ILE A 557 1.40 3.54 28.90
C ILE A 557 2.88 3.34 29.20
N ALA A 558 3.29 2.12 29.58
CA ALA A 558 4.68 1.80 29.89
C ALA A 558 5.61 2.05 28.69
N TRP A 559 5.14 1.79 27.47
CA TRP A 559 5.97 1.90 26.27
C TRP A 559 6.32 3.35 25.91
N PRO A 560 5.36 4.29 25.70
CA PRO A 560 5.69 5.68 25.43
C PRO A 560 6.41 6.34 26.61
N LEU A 561 6.03 6.00 27.85
CA LEU A 561 6.64 6.59 29.05
C LEU A 561 8.13 6.28 29.18
N ILE A 562 8.58 5.10 28.73
CA ILE A 562 9.99 4.70 28.77
C ILE A 562 10.70 5.08 27.47
N LEU A 563 10.12 4.75 26.31
CA LEU A 563 10.80 4.84 25.04
C LEU A 563 10.87 6.27 24.47
N ILE A 564 9.92 7.16 24.77
CA ILE A 564 9.99 8.57 24.32
C ILE A 564 11.13 9.32 25.03
N PRO A 565 11.32 9.20 26.36
CA PRO A 565 12.51 9.75 27.01
C PRO A 565 13.82 9.20 26.46
N ILE A 566 13.90 7.89 26.20
CA ILE A 566 15.10 7.29 25.57
C ILE A 566 15.31 7.88 24.17
N ALA A 567 14.25 8.01 23.37
CA ALA A 567 14.29 8.66 22.06
C ALA A 567 14.80 10.11 22.14
N TRP A 568 14.39 10.86 23.17
CA TRP A 568 14.86 12.22 23.41
C TRP A 568 16.35 12.27 23.80
N ILE A 569 16.83 11.33 24.63
CA ILE A 569 18.24 11.23 25.02
C ILE A 569 19.13 10.98 23.80
N ILE A 570 18.73 10.05 22.92
CA ILE A 570 19.50 9.66 21.73
C ILE A 570 19.26 10.56 20.50
N ALA A 571 18.29 11.47 20.56
CA ALA A 571 17.96 12.36 19.45
C ALA A 571 19.15 13.09 18.79
N PRO A 572 20.20 13.55 19.53
CA PRO A 572 21.38 14.16 18.91
C PRO A 572 22.16 13.23 17.96
N GLN A 573 22.02 11.91 18.12
CA GLN A 573 22.61 10.95 17.19
C GLN A 573 21.90 10.98 15.81
N LEU A 574 20.65 11.44 15.75
CA LEU A 574 19.96 11.67 14.48
C LEU A 574 20.47 12.93 13.77
N ASP A 575 20.78 14.00 14.52
CA ASP A 575 21.38 15.23 13.98
C ASP A 575 22.71 14.93 13.28
N THR A 576 23.55 14.12 13.92
CA THR A 576 24.84 13.68 13.36
C THR A 576 24.67 12.71 12.20
N LEU A 577 23.73 11.76 12.27
CA LEU A 577 23.37 10.92 11.12
C LEU A 577 22.84 11.73 9.94
N ALA A 578 22.26 12.92 10.14
CA ALA A 578 21.78 13.76 9.03
C ALA A 578 22.94 14.33 8.17
N LEU A 579 24.17 14.40 8.71
CA LEU A 579 25.35 14.93 8.00
C LEU A 579 25.90 13.99 6.91
N GLY A 580 25.47 12.73 6.90
CA GLY A 580 25.98 11.68 5.99
C GLY A 580 26.70 10.56 6.74
N ASP A 581 26.83 9.39 6.10
CA ASP A 581 27.43 8.21 6.75
C ASP A 581 28.92 8.43 7.05
N ASP A 582 29.65 9.04 6.11
CA ASP A 582 31.09 9.29 6.25
C ASP A 582 31.37 10.31 7.37
N MET A 583 30.66 11.44 7.38
CA MET A 583 30.79 12.47 8.42
C MET A 583 30.34 11.97 9.79
N ALA A 584 29.26 11.20 9.87
CA ALA A 584 28.84 10.60 11.15
C ALA A 584 29.90 9.62 11.68
N SER A 585 30.53 8.84 10.79
CA SER A 585 31.60 7.91 11.17
C SER A 585 32.87 8.62 11.65
N SER A 586 33.24 9.75 11.02
CA SER A 586 34.39 10.55 11.46
C SER A 586 34.15 11.27 12.79
N LEU A 587 32.89 11.55 13.14
CA LEU A 587 32.48 12.06 14.45
C LEU A 587 32.36 10.95 15.53
N GLY A 588 32.78 9.72 15.23
CA GLY A 588 32.86 8.61 16.19
C GLY A 588 31.58 7.77 16.32
N ILE A 589 30.56 7.98 15.49
CA ILE A 589 29.31 7.22 15.57
C ILE A 589 29.42 5.90 14.82
N GLN A 590 29.05 4.81 15.52
CA GLN A 590 28.90 3.49 14.91
C GLN A 590 27.59 3.41 14.11
N VAL A 591 27.57 4.01 12.92
CA VAL A 591 26.39 4.21 12.05
C VAL A 591 25.44 3.00 12.03
N LYS A 592 25.96 1.79 11.84
CA LYS A 592 25.16 0.56 11.78
C LYS A 592 24.45 0.25 13.09
N LYS A 593 25.15 0.29 14.22
CA LYS A 593 24.59 -0.01 15.54
C LYS A 593 23.61 1.06 15.97
N THR A 594 23.96 2.33 15.77
CA THR A 594 23.08 3.46 16.06
C THR A 594 21.78 3.38 15.25
N ARG A 595 21.88 3.09 13.95
CA ARG A 595 20.70 2.91 13.08
C ARG A 595 19.82 1.77 13.57
N LEU A 596 20.41 0.62 13.92
CA LEU A 596 19.68 -0.52 14.48
C LEU A 596 18.98 -0.16 15.80
N PHE A 597 19.69 0.47 16.73
CA PHE A 597 19.16 0.82 18.05
C PHE A 597 18.00 1.82 17.97
N ILE A 598 18.17 2.91 17.20
CA ILE A 598 17.11 3.90 16.98
C ILE A 598 15.90 3.24 16.30
N SER A 599 16.16 2.34 15.35
CA SER A 599 15.10 1.59 14.68
C SER A 599 14.32 0.69 15.62
N LEU A 600 14.99 -0.02 16.52
CA LEU A 600 14.33 -0.88 17.51
C LEU A 600 13.41 -0.07 18.41
N ILE A 601 13.83 1.12 18.85
CA ILE A 601 12.99 2.02 19.64
C ILE A 601 11.78 2.48 18.84
N GLY A 602 12.00 2.94 17.59
CA GLY A 602 10.92 3.36 16.71
C GLY A 602 9.92 2.23 16.43
N VAL A 603 10.41 1.04 16.07
CA VAL A 603 9.59 -0.14 15.81
C VAL A 603 8.79 -0.53 17.06
N SER A 604 9.40 -0.55 18.25
CA SER A 604 8.70 -0.88 19.50
C SER A 604 7.63 0.15 19.88
N LEU A 605 7.89 1.45 19.70
CA LEU A 605 6.89 2.51 19.90
C LEU A 605 5.70 2.38 18.95
N ALA A 606 5.96 2.07 17.68
CA ALA A 606 4.88 1.87 16.73
C ALA A 606 4.13 0.55 16.98
N ALA A 607 4.84 -0.54 17.26
CA ALA A 607 4.23 -1.84 17.55
C ALA A 607 3.32 -1.78 18.77
N SER A 608 3.70 -1.07 19.84
CA SER A 608 2.86 -0.91 21.03
C SER A 608 1.62 -0.04 20.78
N ALA A 609 1.74 1.01 19.98
CA ALA A 609 0.59 1.83 19.61
C ALA A 609 -0.37 1.09 18.67
N VAL A 610 0.16 0.42 17.63
CA VAL A 610 -0.62 -0.33 16.64
C VAL A 610 -1.29 -1.55 17.27
N SER A 611 -0.66 -2.23 18.23
CA SER A 611 -1.28 -3.39 18.88
C SER A 611 -2.54 -3.03 19.66
N ILE A 612 -2.62 -1.80 20.17
CA ILE A 612 -3.76 -1.31 20.95
C ILE A 612 -4.80 -0.62 20.08
N VAL A 613 -4.38 0.32 19.21
CA VAL A 613 -5.30 1.16 18.43
C VAL A 613 -5.53 0.61 17.01
N GLY A 614 -4.85 -0.46 16.62
CA GLY A 614 -4.90 -1.00 15.27
C GLY A 614 -4.04 -0.19 14.29
N THR A 615 -4.16 -0.47 13.00
CA THR A 615 -3.27 0.11 11.97
C THR A 615 -3.68 1.53 11.60
N VAL A 616 -3.11 2.50 12.32
CA VAL A 616 -3.27 3.94 12.05
C VAL A 616 -2.13 4.45 11.16
N GLY A 617 -2.44 4.85 9.92
CA GLY A 617 -1.48 5.43 8.99
C GLY A 617 -1.26 6.94 9.18
N PHE A 618 -0.27 7.50 8.48
CA PHE A 618 0.05 8.94 8.38
C PHE A 618 0.44 9.70 9.65
N VAL A 619 0.10 9.26 10.87
CA VAL A 619 0.50 9.96 12.10
C VAL A 619 2.03 10.10 12.14
N GLY A 620 2.74 9.02 11.80
CA GLY A 620 4.21 8.97 11.70
C GLY A 620 4.80 9.83 10.58
N LEU A 621 3.99 10.30 9.63
CA LEU A 621 4.43 11.18 8.54
C LEU A 621 4.12 12.66 8.83
N LEU A 622 2.87 12.94 9.20
CA LEU A 622 2.34 14.30 9.34
C LEU A 622 2.91 15.01 10.56
N ALA A 623 2.93 14.35 11.72
CA ALA A 623 3.33 15.00 12.97
C ALA A 623 4.82 15.40 12.99
N PRO A 624 5.79 14.54 12.59
CA PRO A 624 7.19 14.96 12.48
C PRO A 624 7.38 16.08 11.46
N HIS A 625 6.61 16.06 10.38
CA HIS A 625 6.67 17.10 9.38
C HIS A 625 6.16 18.45 9.93
N GLY A 626 4.96 18.46 10.54
CA GLY A 626 4.41 19.64 11.20
C GLY A 626 5.35 20.18 12.27
N ALA A 627 5.99 19.30 13.06
CA ALA A 627 6.99 19.70 14.05
C ALA A 627 8.18 20.43 13.40
N ARG A 628 8.71 19.93 12.27
CA ARG A 628 9.80 20.58 11.53
C ARG A 628 9.41 21.91 10.88
N MET A 629 8.12 22.13 10.60
CA MET A 629 7.64 23.43 10.11
C MET A 629 7.56 24.47 11.23
N LEU A 630 7.34 24.02 12.47
CA LEU A 630 7.20 24.87 13.66
C LEU A 630 8.54 25.16 14.35
N THR A 631 9.53 24.27 14.25
CA THR A 631 10.84 24.45 14.91
C THR A 631 12.00 24.03 14.02
N ASN A 632 13.20 24.49 14.37
CA ASN A 632 14.45 24.14 13.68
C ASN A 632 14.73 22.62 13.76
N SER A 633 15.69 22.16 12.95
CA SER A 633 16.09 20.75 12.80
C SER A 633 16.68 20.06 14.05
N ASN A 634 16.59 20.64 15.24
CA ASN A 634 17.09 20.01 16.48
C ASN A 634 16.19 18.83 16.88
N HIS A 635 16.72 17.61 16.77
CA HIS A 635 15.92 16.41 17.00
C HIS A 635 15.37 16.28 18.42
N ARG A 636 16.00 16.86 19.46
CA ARG A 636 15.45 16.86 20.83
C ARG A 636 14.15 17.63 20.92
N LYS A 637 14.10 18.83 20.32
CA LYS A 637 12.89 19.64 20.26
C LYS A 637 11.83 18.96 19.40
N LEU A 638 12.26 18.35 18.29
CA LEU A 638 11.36 17.62 17.40
C LEU A 638 10.69 16.43 18.09
N VAL A 639 11.40 15.63 18.91
CA VAL A 639 10.78 14.50 19.63
C VAL A 639 9.58 14.95 20.47
N VAL A 640 9.72 16.05 21.21
CA VAL A 640 8.64 16.58 22.07
C VAL A 640 7.47 17.09 21.24
N LEU A 641 7.72 17.98 20.27
CA LEU A 641 6.66 18.58 19.45
C LEU A 641 5.96 17.54 18.58
N THR A 642 6.71 16.58 18.05
CA THR A 642 6.19 15.46 17.27
C THR A 642 5.25 14.60 18.10
N SER A 643 5.64 14.29 19.34
CA SER A 643 4.78 13.51 20.26
C SER A 643 3.46 14.24 20.52
N LEU A 644 3.52 15.53 20.84
CA LEU A 644 2.33 16.34 21.11
C LEU A 644 1.43 16.47 19.88
N LEU A 645 1.99 16.79 18.71
CA LEU A 645 1.24 16.89 17.46
C LEU A 645 0.62 15.55 17.05
N GLY A 646 1.33 14.44 17.24
CA GLY A 646 0.84 13.09 16.97
C GLY A 646 -0.37 12.74 17.82
N GLY A 647 -0.25 12.94 19.14
CA GLY A 647 -1.35 12.73 20.07
C GLY A 647 -2.55 13.63 19.75
N MET A 648 -2.29 14.91 19.52
CA MET A 648 -3.32 15.90 19.15
C MET A 648 -4.07 15.49 17.87
N LEU A 649 -3.33 15.04 16.85
CA LEU A 649 -3.91 14.62 15.58
C LEU A 649 -4.83 13.41 15.75
N LEU A 650 -4.43 12.42 16.56
CA LEU A 650 -5.25 11.23 16.79
C LEU A 650 -6.48 11.52 17.65
N VAL A 651 -6.37 12.40 18.66
CA VAL A 651 -7.54 12.89 19.43
C VAL A 651 -8.50 13.65 18.53
N PHE A 652 -7.99 14.52 17.67
CA PHE A 652 -8.83 15.28 16.73
C PHE A 652 -9.56 14.35 15.75
N ALA A 653 -8.85 13.36 15.19
CA ALA A 653 -9.46 12.37 14.31
C ALA A 653 -10.52 11.51 15.03
N ASP A 654 -10.26 11.14 16.27
CA ASP A 654 -11.22 10.43 17.11
C ASP A 654 -12.47 11.29 17.42
N LEU A 655 -12.30 12.57 17.74
CA LEU A 655 -13.43 13.49 17.95
C LEU A 655 -14.32 13.60 16.71
N ILE A 656 -13.72 13.76 15.53
CA ILE A 656 -14.44 13.77 14.25
C ILE A 656 -15.20 12.44 14.06
N GLY A 657 -14.54 11.31 14.32
CA GLY A 657 -15.10 9.98 14.10
C GLY A 657 -16.32 9.67 14.95
N ARG A 658 -16.36 10.22 16.16
CA ARG A 658 -17.50 10.07 17.08
C ARG A 658 -18.67 11.01 16.77
N THR A 659 -18.44 12.09 16.03
CA THR A 659 -19.41 13.20 15.93
C THR A 659 -20.11 13.29 14.57
N ILE A 660 -19.47 12.92 13.47
CA ILE A 660 -20.07 13.11 12.13
C ILE A 660 -21.27 12.18 11.88
N PHE A 661 -21.23 10.91 12.30
CA PHE A 661 -22.22 9.88 11.88
C PHE A 661 -22.92 9.15 13.03
N ILE A 662 -23.30 9.86 14.09
CA ILE A 662 -24.01 9.28 15.25
C ILE A 662 -25.24 8.47 14.79
N PRO A 663 -25.48 7.23 15.30
CA PRO A 663 -24.75 6.54 16.37
C PRO A 663 -23.55 5.69 15.91
N LYS A 664 -23.27 5.60 14.61
CA LYS A 664 -22.12 4.86 14.07
C LYS A 664 -20.86 5.71 14.17
N GLU A 665 -19.76 5.13 14.62
CA GLU A 665 -18.47 5.82 14.69
C GLU A 665 -17.58 5.44 13.51
N ILE A 666 -16.91 6.42 12.92
CA ILE A 666 -15.85 6.15 11.94
C ILE A 666 -14.55 5.86 12.70
N PRO A 667 -13.83 4.76 12.39
CA PRO A 667 -12.50 4.50 12.94
C PRO A 667 -11.55 5.69 12.75
N SER A 668 -10.88 6.09 13.82
CA SER A 668 -10.02 7.27 13.82
C SER A 668 -8.86 7.17 12.81
N GLY A 669 -8.37 5.97 12.51
CA GLY A 669 -7.33 5.75 11.50
C GLY A 669 -7.75 6.14 10.08
N LEU A 670 -9.01 5.88 9.70
CA LEU A 670 -9.54 6.29 8.40
C LEU A 670 -9.66 7.82 8.29
N ILE A 671 -10.03 8.49 9.38
CA ILE A 671 -10.11 9.97 9.41
C ILE A 671 -8.73 10.59 9.30
N VAL A 672 -7.74 10.05 10.02
CA VAL A 672 -6.36 10.51 9.89
C VAL A 672 -5.90 10.43 8.43
N ALA A 673 -6.21 9.35 7.71
CA ALA A 673 -5.83 9.19 6.32
C ALA A 673 -6.58 10.16 5.37
N ILE A 674 -7.87 10.42 5.61
CA ILE A 674 -8.66 11.42 4.86
C ILE A 674 -8.08 12.83 5.04
N LEU A 675 -7.69 13.20 6.27
CA LEU A 675 -7.10 14.51 6.56
C LEU A 675 -5.64 14.63 6.07
N GLY A 676 -4.89 13.54 6.20
CA GLY A 676 -3.45 13.50 5.97
C GLY A 676 -3.03 13.64 4.51
N ALA A 677 -3.73 12.95 3.61
CA ALA A 677 -3.35 12.92 2.21
C ALA A 677 -3.49 14.27 1.48
N PRO A 678 -4.57 15.06 1.65
CA PRO A 678 -4.66 16.42 1.11
C PRO A 678 -3.57 17.35 1.64
N TYR A 679 -3.28 17.29 2.94
CA TYR A 679 -2.20 18.06 3.57
C TYR A 679 -0.84 17.69 2.97
N PHE A 680 -0.56 16.40 2.80
CA PHE A 680 0.67 15.91 2.19
C PHE A 680 0.84 16.39 0.75
N ILE A 681 -0.24 16.38 -0.03
CA ILE A 681 -0.28 16.92 -1.40
C ILE A 681 0.02 18.42 -1.42
N TRP A 682 -0.63 19.20 -0.55
CA TRP A 682 -0.44 20.65 -0.45
C TRP A 682 1.02 20.98 -0.14
N LEU A 683 1.60 20.26 0.82
CA LEU A 683 2.99 20.42 1.21
C LEU A 683 3.96 20.15 0.05
N MET A 684 3.74 19.05 -0.67
CA MET A 684 4.57 18.69 -1.82
C MET A 684 4.60 19.78 -2.89
N ARG A 685 3.47 20.45 -3.14
CA ARG A 685 3.38 21.54 -4.11
C ARG A 685 4.17 22.77 -3.65
N ASN A 686 4.12 23.09 -2.36
CA ASN A 686 4.74 24.31 -1.84
C ASN A 686 6.25 24.20 -1.63
N SER A 687 6.79 23.00 -1.38
CA SER A 687 8.25 22.81 -1.26
C SER A 687 9.05 23.21 -2.51
N LYS A 688 8.41 23.31 -3.68
CA LYS A 688 9.01 23.78 -4.94
C LYS A 688 9.03 25.30 -5.11
N LYS A 689 8.18 26.06 -4.41
CA LYS A 689 8.20 27.54 -4.49
C LYS A 689 9.34 28.16 -3.67
N ILE A 690 10.00 27.34 -2.85
CA ILE A 690 11.05 27.75 -1.88
C ILE A 690 12.46 27.35 -2.37
N ARG A 691 12.56 26.67 -3.52
CA ARG A 691 13.80 26.53 -4.29
C ARG A 691 13.81 27.55 -5.41
#